data_AF-A0A4R8CM58-F1
#
_entry.id   AF-A0A4R8CM58-F1
#
_cell.length_a   1.000
_cell.length_b   1.000
_cell.length_c   1.000
_cell.angle_alpha   90.00
_cell.angle_beta   90.00
_cell.angle_gamma   90.00
#
_symmetry.space_group_name_H-M   'P 1'
#
loop_
_entity.id
_entity.type
_entity.pdbx_description
1 polymer ?
#
loop_
_entity_poly.entity_id
_entity_poly.type
_entity_poly.pdbx_seq_one_letter_code
_entity_poly.pdbx_strand_id
1 'polypeptide(L)'
;MTIQNATVLDSGLAQEGITVVDPSGPLVRTWYFDGRFLRADGFRTDQAYERSLASLVAQGNGTGVVHGLEVAMGTGDQLRVEAGLALAPSGRAVLLTRQIDLPTATLIARARGIVDPTTATGGNSAFGPCAGDDLTGDVPVLPATTLWLLTVAATETLCGEEERFGQLCADACATETDRSQLVEGVIFRVHPVSLPLTTPTTVTMTAAHLRSRVASAWFAAERQAISSIVSGPGLHSQVWCLGADAVGGDEVPLAVLQREGSVSKWVDGWTARRELLETTPRRYWQQRIAMRPVSVASAQLSQFQCQLVDLVLPTTATVSGSILLDAGIVELPSAGYLQIDPTGDVEAQVRAKFGAGVDLRFCVGRSDVVPGLVEDAQHRDRISLTKGLDDPAAKEEVDILVPDGTLTQTQVSLDALVGTARTLPAVRDGESGSAISLATMARDSSGTGWTWCAAGTGQLPAARMLDPVTRLARGQTQRQRRLATVDAAIRAMITPDDTRADGSDRAISVWAQIITSARVDTLQPGDTTDVRARLTYAAAVDDVSALDTRFSGELRVVQRQAGTANGAPTVQLLTVLDGFMDTFTIDNGEPKSRVTPIRALQVGWEFGVDDTGAEQLQVGFTQGRSGLVLSATSSGVPRKIQAVLSQFVLRPTPGLPTPGLPTLPILPPVVPVEGKTSDWTSGVGGRFARIFERMTKSGMLSAVPGLSTAGPNVTPIGTVELTDTAGAATPGTPTREQADTAIELLAATLAGAGRDPAFAVGARALLYGGPATTVTPIKATRDWVLFHRRETITCQGDQVVQPAVSTLRLYNAGAASSEDLQTILDNLVNGTMEGTGGFEPVIDLDFAANSAEIVSSVPALRIAWQSANRPSELAFMVAAGGAEGQLIAGARINALRTALSGLVTADNADVRFLPDVPPGLTALGIDGVLLTGGIVASTQPSARCVRILRTDRDMAAKILATLNDLPADPGVPIEDFLRSRGFTFDAFTATFTEGALSNLDPLRQWWKGFNALATQLMLPDNLGEVTDTVDARTERAKEALAALHLDIQNQARIKIAMPICGVTALITTG
;
A
#
# COMPACT_ATOMS: atom_id res chain seq x y z
N MET A 1 -20.09 -42.53 70.43
CA MET A 1 -18.85 -42.33 71.21
C MET A 1 -18.47 -40.87 71.04
N THR A 2 -18.39 -40.15 72.14
CA THR A 2 -18.27 -38.68 72.20
C THR A 2 -16.99 -38.20 71.50
N ILE A 3 -17.12 -37.33 70.49
CA ILE A 3 -15.99 -36.72 69.78
C ILE A 3 -15.32 -35.76 70.77
N GLN A 4 -14.22 -36.19 71.38
CA GLN A 4 -13.40 -35.32 72.23
C GLN A 4 -12.52 -34.44 71.33
N ASN A 5 -12.51 -33.15 71.65
CA ASN A 5 -11.67 -32.11 71.05
C ASN A 5 -10.20 -32.53 70.93
N ALA A 6 -9.54 -32.12 69.85
CA ALA A 6 -8.10 -32.25 69.63
C ALA A 6 -7.34 -31.86 70.91
N THR A 7 -6.66 -32.83 71.51
CA THR A 7 -5.93 -32.66 72.76
C THR A 7 -4.54 -32.14 72.42
N VAL A 8 -4.24 -30.90 72.82
CA VAL A 8 -2.87 -30.37 72.79
C VAL A 8 -2.06 -31.15 73.83
N LEU A 9 -1.17 -32.01 73.37
CA LEU A 9 -0.28 -32.79 74.23
C LEU A 9 0.99 -31.96 74.47
N ASP A 10 1.17 -31.50 75.71
CA ASP A 10 2.39 -30.83 76.15
C ASP A 10 3.48 -31.90 76.37
N SER A 11 4.20 -32.25 75.29
CA SER A 11 5.35 -33.14 75.40
C SER A 11 6.51 -32.36 75.99
N GLY A 12 6.85 -32.60 77.27
CA GLY A 12 7.87 -31.90 78.07
C GLY A 12 9.33 -31.95 77.59
N LEU A 13 9.57 -31.96 76.29
CA LEU A 13 10.81 -31.54 75.65
C LEU A 13 10.66 -30.05 75.33
N ALA A 14 11.69 -29.25 75.55
CA ALA A 14 11.70 -27.84 75.16
C ALA A 14 11.53 -27.70 73.64
N GLN A 15 10.29 -27.73 73.17
CA GLN A 15 9.93 -27.44 71.79
C GLN A 15 9.44 -25.99 71.75
N GLU A 16 10.12 -25.17 70.96
CA GLU A 16 9.58 -23.86 70.56
C GLU A 16 8.34 -24.10 69.67
N GLY A 17 7.15 -24.30 70.25
CA GLY A 17 5.91 -24.46 69.49
C GLY A 17 4.76 -25.16 70.22
N ILE A 18 3.60 -25.22 69.56
CA ILE A 18 2.42 -26.00 69.99
C ILE A 18 2.34 -27.25 69.11
N THR A 19 2.39 -28.43 69.73
CA THR A 19 2.19 -29.70 69.04
C THR A 19 0.70 -30.00 68.90
N VAL A 20 0.24 -30.16 67.66
CA VAL A 20 -1.12 -30.62 67.35
C VAL A 20 -1.02 -31.99 66.67
N VAL A 21 -1.67 -32.99 67.24
CA VAL A 21 -1.79 -34.33 66.67
C VAL A 21 -3.25 -34.56 66.33
N ASP A 22 -3.54 -34.82 65.06
CA ASP A 22 -4.88 -35.20 64.61
C ASP A 22 -5.02 -36.74 64.63
N PRO A 23 -5.74 -37.32 65.60
CA PRO A 23 -5.90 -38.77 65.71
C PRO A 23 -6.81 -39.35 64.60
N SER A 24 -7.51 -38.50 63.85
CA SER A 24 -8.38 -38.92 62.75
C SER A 24 -7.68 -38.95 61.39
N GLY A 25 -6.43 -38.50 61.33
CA GLY A 25 -5.64 -38.49 60.10
C GLY A 25 -5.37 -39.90 59.55
N PRO A 26 -5.16 -40.06 58.23
CA PRO A 26 -4.88 -41.36 57.62
C PRO A 26 -3.48 -41.88 57.92
N LEU A 27 -2.58 -41.03 58.44
CA LEU A 27 -1.19 -41.35 58.74
C LEU A 27 -1.03 -41.93 60.15
N VAL A 28 -1.67 -43.07 60.40
CA VAL A 28 -1.60 -43.82 61.66
C VAL A 28 -0.83 -45.12 61.44
N ARG A 29 0.23 -45.34 62.22
CA ARG A 29 1.05 -46.57 62.18
C ARG A 29 1.12 -47.27 63.53
N THR A 30 1.42 -48.55 63.51
CA THR A 30 1.65 -49.36 64.68
C THR A 30 2.94 -48.93 65.39
N TRP A 31 2.81 -48.53 66.65
CA TRP A 31 3.96 -48.35 67.54
C TRP A 31 4.44 -49.70 68.09
N TYR A 32 5.69 -50.05 67.77
CA TYR A 32 6.36 -51.27 68.22
C TYR A 32 7.00 -51.06 69.59
N PHE A 33 6.74 -51.96 70.53
CA PHE A 33 7.34 -51.97 71.86
C PHE A 33 7.37 -53.39 72.44
N ASP A 34 8.30 -53.63 73.35
CA ASP A 34 8.51 -54.94 73.96
C ASP A 34 7.28 -55.39 74.77
N GLY A 35 6.83 -56.62 74.51
CA GLY A 35 5.64 -57.20 75.15
C GLY A 35 4.33 -57.03 74.37
N ARG A 36 4.31 -56.28 73.26
CA ARG A 36 3.14 -56.23 72.35
C ARG A 36 3.14 -57.43 71.41
N PHE A 37 2.03 -58.17 71.36
CA PHE A 37 1.81 -59.19 70.33
C PHE A 37 1.49 -58.55 68.98
N LEU A 38 2.27 -58.88 67.95
CA LEU A 38 1.99 -58.48 66.58
C LEU A 38 0.86 -59.33 66.02
N ARG A 39 -0.20 -58.66 65.56
CA ARG A 39 -1.37 -59.27 64.91
C ARG A 39 -1.43 -58.82 63.47
N ALA A 40 -2.13 -59.59 62.62
CA ALA A 40 -2.40 -59.22 61.24
C ALA A 40 -2.95 -57.78 61.12
N ASP A 41 -3.82 -57.36 62.05
CA ASP A 41 -4.37 -56.00 62.04
C ASP A 41 -3.30 -54.91 62.23
N GLY A 42 -2.26 -55.15 63.04
CA GLY A 42 -1.15 -54.20 63.19
C GLY A 42 -0.34 -54.05 61.91
N PHE A 43 -0.08 -55.16 61.21
CA PHE A 43 0.57 -55.12 59.90
C PHE A 43 -0.32 -54.49 58.83
N ARG A 44 -1.64 -54.71 58.86
CA ARG A 44 -2.59 -54.03 57.97
C ARG A 44 -2.62 -52.52 58.22
N THR A 45 -2.54 -52.08 59.47
CA THR A 45 -2.39 -50.65 59.80
C THR A 45 -1.10 -50.08 59.21
N ASP A 46 0.02 -50.77 59.31
CA ASP A 46 1.29 -50.30 58.71
C ASP A 46 1.25 -50.30 57.17
N GLN A 47 0.64 -51.32 56.55
CA GLN A 47 0.40 -51.33 55.10
C GLN A 47 -0.48 -50.17 54.66
N ALA A 48 -1.55 -49.86 55.40
CA ALA A 48 -2.42 -48.72 55.14
C ALA A 48 -1.66 -47.39 55.29
N TYR A 49 -0.83 -47.25 56.34
CA TYR A 49 0.02 -46.08 56.55
C TYR A 49 0.93 -45.81 55.34
N GLU A 50 1.70 -46.81 54.90
CA GLU A 50 2.63 -46.66 53.77
C GLU A 50 1.88 -46.33 52.48
N ARG A 51 0.74 -46.97 52.24
CA ARG A 51 -0.13 -46.68 51.09
C ARG A 51 -0.69 -45.26 51.13
N SER A 52 -1.20 -44.81 52.28
CA SER A 52 -1.70 -43.45 52.46
C SER A 52 -0.60 -42.41 52.31
N LEU A 53 0.59 -42.67 52.86
CA LEU A 53 1.74 -41.79 52.69
C LEU A 53 2.17 -41.67 51.22
N ALA A 54 2.29 -42.80 50.52
CA ALA A 54 2.63 -42.82 49.10
C ALA A 54 1.56 -42.11 48.23
N SER A 55 0.28 -42.34 48.52
CA SER A 55 -0.85 -41.66 47.87
C SER A 55 -0.79 -40.14 48.08
N LEU A 56 -0.56 -39.66 49.30
CA LEU A 56 -0.43 -38.22 49.59
C LEU A 56 0.77 -37.59 48.87
N VAL A 57 1.91 -38.29 48.80
CA VAL A 57 3.07 -37.84 48.03
C VAL A 57 2.74 -37.77 46.53
N ALA A 58 2.04 -38.78 45.98
CA ALA A 58 1.62 -38.81 44.59
C ALA A 58 0.60 -37.69 44.27
N GLN A 59 -0.37 -37.42 45.15
CA GLN A 59 -1.33 -36.32 45.00
C GLN A 59 -0.64 -34.96 44.85
N GLY A 60 0.48 -34.73 45.55
CA GLY A 60 1.29 -33.52 45.39
C GLY A 60 1.98 -33.42 44.02
N ASN A 61 2.41 -34.56 43.45
CA ASN A 61 3.15 -34.61 42.18
C ASN A 61 2.27 -34.43 40.94
N GLY A 62 0.96 -34.65 41.04
CA GLY A 62 0.00 -34.47 39.94
C GLY A 62 -0.77 -35.73 39.59
N THR A 63 -1.58 -35.67 38.53
CA THR A 63 -2.37 -36.78 38.02
C THR A 63 -2.28 -36.87 36.50
N GLY A 64 -2.34 -38.09 35.97
CA GLY A 64 -2.26 -38.36 34.54
C GLY A 64 -1.52 -39.65 34.22
N VAL A 65 -1.37 -39.92 32.93
CA VAL A 65 -0.55 -41.03 32.42
C VAL A 65 0.93 -40.66 32.55
N VAL A 66 1.73 -41.56 33.11
CA VAL A 66 3.19 -41.40 33.20
C VAL A 66 3.84 -41.90 31.91
N HIS A 67 3.47 -43.10 31.46
CA HIS A 67 3.86 -43.66 30.17
C HIS A 67 2.91 -44.82 29.82
N GLY A 68 2.84 -45.20 28.54
CA GLY A 68 2.06 -46.35 28.11
C GLY A 68 0.55 -46.09 28.12
N LEU A 69 -0.26 -47.14 28.31
CA LEU A 69 -1.74 -47.06 28.32
C LEU A 69 -2.32 -46.44 27.04
N GLU A 70 -1.61 -46.54 25.91
CA GLU A 70 -2.15 -46.16 24.61
C GLU A 70 -3.34 -47.05 24.27
N VAL A 71 -4.36 -46.45 23.68
CA VAL A 71 -5.59 -47.12 23.30
C VAL A 71 -5.68 -47.12 21.79
N ALA A 72 -5.93 -48.29 21.20
CA ALA A 72 -6.15 -48.44 19.77
C ALA A 72 -7.33 -49.38 19.53
N MET A 73 -7.86 -49.38 18.31
CA MET A 73 -8.83 -50.42 17.91
C MET A 73 -8.08 -51.73 17.69
N GLY A 74 -8.56 -52.78 18.36
CA GLY A 74 -8.15 -54.15 18.10
C GLY A 74 -8.90 -54.74 16.90
N THR A 75 -8.80 -56.06 16.74
CA THR A 75 -9.61 -56.80 15.75
C THR A 75 -11.05 -56.95 16.25
N GLY A 76 -12.03 -56.54 15.45
CA GLY A 76 -13.45 -56.59 15.81
C GLY A 76 -13.89 -55.42 16.71
N ASP A 77 -14.94 -55.60 17.53
CA ASP A 77 -15.44 -54.59 18.51
C ASP A 77 -14.64 -54.64 19.82
N GLN A 78 -13.31 -54.56 19.72
CA GLN A 78 -12.37 -54.65 20.85
C GLN A 78 -11.46 -53.42 20.89
N LEU A 79 -11.19 -52.93 22.10
CA LEU A 79 -10.19 -51.89 22.36
C LEU A 79 -8.92 -52.55 22.86
N ARG A 80 -7.79 -52.26 22.22
CA ARG A 80 -6.48 -52.65 22.68
C ARG A 80 -5.92 -51.58 23.59
N VAL A 81 -5.48 -51.96 24.78
CA VAL A 81 -4.79 -51.06 25.73
C VAL A 81 -3.40 -51.61 26.01
N GLU A 82 -2.37 -50.81 25.76
CA GLU A 82 -0.97 -51.16 25.99
C GLU A 82 -0.60 -51.12 27.48
N ALA A 83 0.48 -51.84 27.84
CA ALA A 83 1.05 -51.76 29.18
C ALA A 83 1.48 -50.32 29.52
N GLY A 84 1.35 -49.91 30.79
CA GLY A 84 1.72 -48.57 31.21
C GLY A 84 1.39 -48.24 32.66
N LEU A 85 1.75 -47.03 33.05
CA LEU A 85 1.63 -46.50 34.40
C LEU A 85 0.90 -45.15 34.37
N ALA A 86 -0.03 -44.95 35.29
CA ALA A 86 -0.68 -43.68 35.54
C ALA A 86 -0.86 -43.41 37.04
N LEU A 87 -1.06 -42.14 37.40
CA LEU A 87 -1.43 -41.71 38.75
C LEU A 87 -2.85 -41.14 38.72
N ALA A 88 -3.76 -41.77 39.46
CA ALA A 88 -5.11 -41.25 39.66
C ALA A 88 -5.08 -39.96 40.50
N PRO A 89 -6.12 -39.11 40.45
CA PRO A 89 -6.16 -37.89 41.26
C PRO A 89 -6.09 -38.14 42.77
N SER A 90 -6.53 -39.32 43.23
CA SER A 90 -6.35 -39.80 44.60
C SER A 90 -4.92 -40.20 44.95
N GLY A 91 -3.98 -40.13 44.01
CA GLY A 91 -2.58 -40.54 44.19
C GLY A 91 -2.37 -42.07 44.13
N ARG A 92 -3.41 -42.85 43.86
CA ARG A 92 -3.24 -44.30 43.63
C ARG A 92 -2.56 -44.56 42.29
N ALA A 93 -1.57 -45.44 42.31
CA ALA A 93 -0.90 -45.90 41.10
C ALA A 93 -1.78 -46.88 40.33
N VAL A 94 -1.88 -46.68 39.01
CA VAL A 94 -2.56 -47.55 38.07
C VAL A 94 -1.50 -48.18 37.19
N LEU A 95 -1.20 -49.46 37.41
CA LEU A 95 -0.17 -50.19 36.67
C LEU A 95 -0.78 -51.34 35.87
N LEU A 96 -0.63 -51.27 34.55
CA LEU A 96 -0.93 -52.36 33.63
C LEU A 96 0.38 -52.92 33.08
N THR A 97 0.69 -54.19 33.36
CA THR A 97 2.00 -54.79 33.02
C THR A 97 2.03 -55.48 31.65
N ARG A 98 0.90 -55.66 30.99
CA ARG A 98 0.79 -56.29 29.67
C ARG A 98 -0.33 -55.67 28.86
N GLN A 99 -0.23 -55.76 27.54
CA GLN A 99 -1.32 -55.42 26.63
C GLN A 99 -2.56 -56.27 26.93
N ILE A 100 -3.74 -55.66 26.87
CA ILE A 100 -5.03 -56.32 26.98
C ILE A 100 -5.97 -55.87 25.86
N ASP A 101 -6.87 -56.76 25.45
CA ASP A 101 -7.98 -56.44 24.56
C ASP A 101 -9.29 -56.45 25.37
N LEU A 102 -10.07 -55.37 25.24
CA LEU A 102 -11.29 -55.10 26.00
C LEU A 102 -12.51 -55.09 25.08
N PRO A 103 -13.55 -55.92 25.33
CA PRO A 103 -14.76 -55.91 24.51
C PRO A 103 -15.56 -54.62 24.71
N THR A 104 -15.64 -53.77 23.68
CA THR A 104 -16.29 -52.45 23.78
C THR A 104 -17.77 -52.58 24.12
N ALA A 105 -18.46 -53.55 23.50
CA ALA A 105 -19.85 -53.87 23.79
C ALA A 105 -20.08 -54.22 25.27
N THR A 106 -19.19 -55.01 25.88
CA THR A 106 -19.29 -55.41 27.28
C THR A 106 -19.04 -54.24 28.21
N LEU A 107 -18.06 -53.38 27.92
CA LEU A 107 -17.80 -52.16 28.69
C LEU A 107 -19.03 -51.25 28.71
N ILE A 108 -19.63 -50.99 27.54
CA ILE A 108 -20.79 -50.11 27.41
C ILE A 108 -22.04 -50.74 28.05
N ALA A 109 -22.23 -52.06 27.92
CA ALA A 109 -23.33 -52.75 28.57
C ALA A 109 -23.22 -52.70 30.10
N ARG A 110 -22.00 -52.85 30.65
CA ARG A 110 -21.72 -52.66 32.09
C ARG A 110 -21.97 -51.23 32.55
N ALA A 111 -21.55 -50.23 31.78
CA ALA A 111 -21.77 -48.82 32.11
C ALA A 111 -23.26 -48.43 32.13
N ARG A 112 -24.10 -49.09 31.34
CA ARG A 112 -25.56 -48.89 31.32
C ARG A 112 -26.30 -49.68 32.41
N GLY A 113 -25.59 -50.46 33.23
CA GLY A 113 -26.21 -51.35 34.22
C GLY A 113 -26.99 -52.52 33.60
N ILE A 114 -26.79 -52.82 32.31
CA ILE A 114 -27.52 -53.86 31.56
C ILE A 114 -26.95 -55.27 31.84
N VAL A 115 -25.72 -55.35 32.36
CA VAL A 115 -25.09 -56.61 32.77
C VAL A 115 -25.12 -56.70 34.28
N ASP A 116 -25.99 -57.57 34.80
CA ASP A 116 -26.00 -57.95 36.20
C ASP A 116 -24.69 -58.72 36.54
N PRO A 117 -23.85 -58.24 37.48
CA PRO A 117 -22.63 -58.93 37.88
C PRO A 117 -22.87 -60.34 38.45
N THR A 118 -24.12 -60.72 38.75
CA THR A 118 -24.49 -62.05 39.28
C THR A 118 -24.71 -63.12 38.21
N THR A 119 -24.61 -62.78 36.91
CA THR A 119 -24.71 -63.78 35.82
C THR A 119 -23.41 -64.58 35.59
N ALA A 120 -22.44 -64.50 36.50
CA ALA A 120 -21.44 -65.54 36.64
C ALA A 120 -22.11 -66.80 37.21
N THR A 121 -22.26 -67.83 36.38
CA THR A 121 -22.80 -69.14 36.75
C THR A 121 -21.91 -69.79 37.82
N GLY A 122 -22.15 -69.51 39.11
CA GLY A 122 -21.37 -70.13 40.20
C GLY A 122 -21.37 -69.49 41.59
N GLY A 123 -22.40 -68.74 42.01
CA GLY A 123 -22.48 -68.15 43.37
C GLY A 123 -23.49 -68.82 44.31
N ASN A 124 -23.14 -68.96 45.60
CA ASN A 124 -24.04 -69.47 46.66
C ASN A 124 -25.13 -68.43 47.00
N SER A 125 -26.38 -68.87 47.10
CA SER A 125 -27.57 -68.05 47.40
C SER A 125 -27.55 -67.35 48.77
N ALA A 126 -26.62 -67.72 49.66
CA ALA A 126 -26.40 -67.04 50.94
C ALA A 126 -25.77 -65.64 50.80
N PHE A 127 -25.18 -65.32 49.64
CA PHE A 127 -24.70 -63.96 49.32
C PHE A 127 -25.69 -63.27 48.39
N GLY A 128 -26.86 -62.92 48.94
CA GLY A 128 -27.83 -62.07 48.27
C GLY A 128 -27.37 -60.60 48.21
N PRO A 129 -27.89 -59.80 47.28
CA PRO A 129 -27.56 -58.38 47.19
C PRO A 129 -27.87 -57.67 48.51
N CYS A 130 -27.01 -56.73 48.92
CA CYS A 130 -27.40 -55.73 49.91
C CYS A 130 -28.64 -55.01 49.37
N ALA A 131 -29.69 -54.86 50.18
CA ALA A 131 -30.87 -54.10 49.80
C ALA A 131 -30.46 -52.64 49.53
N GLY A 132 -30.18 -52.33 48.27
CA GLY A 132 -30.06 -50.98 47.78
C GLY A 132 -31.45 -50.48 47.44
N ASP A 133 -31.76 -49.26 47.88
CA ASP A 133 -33.02 -48.60 47.56
C ASP A 133 -33.27 -48.63 46.05
N ASP A 134 -34.49 -49.05 45.67
CA ASP A 134 -35.01 -49.03 44.30
C ASP A 134 -34.91 -47.61 43.72
N LEU A 135 -33.82 -47.32 43.01
CA LEU A 135 -33.75 -46.17 42.11
C LEU A 135 -34.41 -46.56 40.79
N THR A 136 -35.74 -46.67 40.80
CA THR A 136 -36.57 -46.60 39.59
C THR A 136 -36.60 -45.16 39.08
N GLY A 137 -35.45 -44.69 38.57
CA GLY A 137 -35.38 -43.47 37.77
C GLY A 137 -35.44 -43.84 36.30
N ASP A 138 -36.41 -43.30 35.57
CA ASP A 138 -36.48 -43.42 34.11
C ASP A 138 -35.12 -43.04 33.50
N VAL A 139 -34.46 -44.01 32.86
CA VAL A 139 -33.22 -43.77 32.11
C VAL A 139 -33.61 -42.91 30.91
N PRO A 140 -33.15 -41.64 30.80
CA PRO A 140 -33.46 -40.82 29.66
C PRO A 140 -32.90 -41.48 28.41
N VAL A 141 -33.77 -41.70 27.41
CA VAL A 141 -33.38 -42.23 26.10
C VAL A 141 -32.44 -41.21 25.44
N LEU A 142 -31.14 -41.49 25.51
CA LEU A 142 -30.10 -40.67 24.90
C LEU A 142 -30.15 -40.77 23.36
N PRO A 143 -29.94 -39.66 22.63
CA PRO A 143 -30.02 -39.63 21.16
C PRO A 143 -28.94 -40.48 20.46
N ALA A 144 -29.20 -40.79 19.18
CA ALA A 144 -28.62 -41.89 18.39
C ALA A 144 -27.12 -41.81 17.99
N THR A 145 -26.30 -41.00 18.65
CA THR A 145 -24.83 -41.12 18.59
C THR A 145 -24.25 -40.84 19.97
N THR A 146 -23.70 -41.85 20.63
CA THR A 146 -23.17 -41.70 22.00
C THR A 146 -21.65 -41.68 21.94
N LEU A 147 -21.06 -40.55 22.33
CA LEU A 147 -19.64 -40.47 22.66
C LEU A 147 -19.44 -41.10 24.04
N TRP A 148 -18.33 -41.82 24.21
CA TRP A 148 -17.97 -42.50 25.44
C TRP A 148 -16.53 -42.14 25.82
N LEU A 149 -16.31 -41.80 27.08
CA LEU A 149 -14.99 -41.62 27.67
C LEU A 149 -14.53 -42.94 28.30
N LEU A 150 -13.40 -43.47 27.85
CA LEU A 150 -12.72 -44.59 28.50
C LEU A 150 -11.83 -44.06 29.63
N THR A 151 -11.98 -44.61 30.83
CA THR A 151 -11.15 -44.32 32.01
C THR A 151 -10.56 -45.59 32.59
N VAL A 152 -9.48 -45.44 33.35
CA VAL A 152 -8.83 -46.52 34.12
C VAL A 152 -8.66 -46.11 35.57
N ALA A 153 -8.84 -47.05 36.50
CA ALA A 153 -8.64 -46.84 37.93
C ALA A 153 -7.93 -48.04 38.57
N ALA A 154 -7.33 -47.82 39.73
CA ALA A 154 -6.72 -48.89 40.52
C ALA A 154 -7.80 -49.72 41.22
N THR A 155 -7.66 -51.05 41.20
CA THR A 155 -8.53 -51.97 41.92
C THR A 155 -7.68 -53.01 42.64
N GLU A 156 -8.23 -53.61 43.68
CA GLU A 156 -7.58 -54.68 44.44
C GLU A 156 -8.52 -55.87 44.52
N THR A 157 -7.97 -57.07 44.52
CA THR A 157 -8.73 -58.29 44.74
C THR A 157 -7.92 -59.25 45.60
N LEU A 158 -8.63 -60.04 46.42
CA LEU A 158 -8.03 -61.11 47.19
C LEU A 158 -7.87 -62.36 46.32
N CYS A 159 -6.72 -63.02 46.41
CA CYS A 159 -6.32 -64.21 45.67
C CYS A 159 -5.52 -65.18 46.56
N GLY A 160 -5.21 -66.37 46.04
CA GLY A 160 -4.56 -67.44 46.80
C GLY A 160 -5.53 -68.19 47.72
N GLU A 161 -5.09 -69.32 48.25
CA GLU A 161 -5.81 -70.08 49.28
C GLU A 161 -4.78 -70.60 50.28
N GLU A 162 -5.02 -70.38 51.56
CA GLU A 162 -4.17 -70.84 52.65
C GLU A 162 -5.01 -71.31 53.84
N GLU A 163 -4.52 -72.32 54.56
CA GLU A 163 -5.18 -72.83 55.76
C GLU A 163 -5.12 -71.80 56.89
N ARG A 164 -6.28 -71.46 57.43
CA ARG A 164 -6.43 -70.61 58.60
C ARG A 164 -6.30 -71.48 59.84
N PHE A 165 -5.15 -71.42 60.50
CA PHE A 165 -4.99 -72.04 61.82
C PHE A 165 -5.67 -71.16 62.89
N GLY A 166 -6.57 -71.77 63.68
CA GLY A 166 -7.70 -71.14 64.36
C GLY A 166 -7.43 -70.01 65.36
N GLN A 167 -8.52 -69.31 65.72
CA GLN A 167 -8.61 -68.45 66.89
C GLN A 167 -8.16 -69.23 68.13
N LEU A 168 -7.34 -68.61 68.99
CA LEU A 168 -6.70 -69.20 70.18
C LEU A 168 -7.64 -69.87 71.22
N CYS A 169 -8.96 -69.95 71.01
CA CYS A 169 -9.92 -70.63 71.87
C CYS A 169 -11.13 -71.28 71.14
N ALA A 170 -11.11 -71.49 69.82
CA ALA A 170 -12.22 -72.12 69.09
C ALA A 170 -11.78 -73.37 68.32
N ASP A 171 -12.40 -74.50 68.67
CA ASP A 171 -12.39 -75.85 68.09
C ASP A 171 -11.31 -76.23 67.06
N ALA A 172 -10.40 -77.12 67.50
CA ALA A 172 -9.21 -77.59 66.80
C ALA A 172 -9.43 -78.49 65.56
N CYS A 173 -10.64 -78.54 64.97
CA CYS A 173 -10.98 -79.49 63.89
C CYS A 173 -11.65 -78.88 62.65
N ALA A 174 -11.74 -77.55 62.53
CA ALA A 174 -12.18 -76.89 61.30
C ALA A 174 -11.02 -76.12 60.66
N THR A 175 -10.46 -76.67 59.58
CA THR A 175 -9.58 -75.90 58.69
C THR A 175 -10.47 -75.00 57.83
N GLU A 176 -10.64 -73.75 58.24
CA GLU A 176 -11.12 -72.71 57.34
C GLU A 176 -9.98 -72.34 56.38
N THR A 177 -10.27 -72.16 55.10
CA THR A 177 -9.30 -71.57 54.17
C THR A 177 -9.62 -70.08 53.98
N ASP A 178 -8.59 -69.26 53.86
CA ASP A 178 -8.72 -67.83 53.56
C ASP A 178 -7.81 -67.44 52.38
N ARG A 179 -8.03 -66.24 51.83
CA ARG A 179 -7.21 -65.68 50.74
C ARG A 179 -5.91 -65.11 51.31
N SER A 180 -4.77 -65.66 50.89
CA SER A 180 -3.44 -65.29 51.41
C SER A 180 -2.81 -64.07 50.74
N GLN A 181 -3.29 -63.68 49.56
CA GLN A 181 -2.68 -62.63 48.75
C GLN A 181 -3.68 -61.54 48.41
N LEU A 182 -3.24 -60.29 48.44
CA LEU A 182 -3.94 -59.13 47.90
C LEU A 182 -3.20 -58.71 46.63
N VAL A 183 -3.88 -58.77 45.49
CA VAL A 183 -3.31 -58.45 44.18
C VAL A 183 -3.87 -57.12 43.70
N GLU A 184 -2.97 -56.20 43.37
CA GLU A 184 -3.31 -54.94 42.74
C GLU A 184 -3.55 -55.14 41.23
N GLY A 185 -4.55 -54.45 40.71
CA GLY A 185 -4.94 -54.51 39.32
C GLY A 185 -5.57 -53.21 38.85
N VAL A 186 -6.13 -53.24 37.66
CA VAL A 186 -6.78 -52.09 37.03
C VAL A 186 -8.21 -52.42 36.64
N ILE A 187 -9.10 -51.43 36.72
CA ILE A 187 -10.46 -51.51 36.21
C ILE A 187 -10.66 -50.44 35.15
N PHE A 188 -11.23 -50.86 34.01
CA PHE A 188 -11.61 -49.96 32.92
C PHE A 188 -13.10 -49.67 32.99
N ARG A 189 -13.46 -48.39 32.84
CA ARG A 189 -14.85 -47.94 32.79
C ARG A 189 -15.08 -47.06 31.58
N VAL A 190 -16.33 -46.99 31.14
CA VAL A 190 -16.75 -46.07 30.09
C VAL A 190 -17.88 -45.20 30.60
N HIS A 191 -17.79 -43.90 30.34
CA HIS A 191 -18.77 -42.91 30.77
C HIS A 191 -19.40 -42.23 29.56
N PRO A 192 -20.74 -42.04 29.50
CA PRO A 192 -21.36 -41.33 28.41
C PRO A 192 -20.96 -39.84 28.43
N VAL A 193 -20.63 -39.29 27.27
CA VAL A 193 -20.21 -37.90 27.11
C VAL A 193 -21.20 -37.16 26.22
N SER A 194 -21.63 -35.98 26.66
CA SER A 194 -22.44 -35.05 25.87
C SER A 194 -21.63 -33.78 25.63
N LEU A 195 -21.39 -33.44 24.36
CA LEU A 195 -20.66 -32.24 23.95
C LEU A 195 -21.49 -31.43 22.94
N PRO A 196 -21.55 -30.10 23.07
CA PRO A 196 -22.15 -29.24 22.06
C PRO A 196 -21.24 -29.18 20.83
N LEU A 197 -21.57 -29.94 19.78
CA LEU A 197 -20.81 -29.92 18.53
C LEU A 197 -21.39 -28.86 17.58
N THR A 198 -20.75 -27.69 17.52
CA THR A 198 -21.10 -26.63 16.58
C THR A 198 -21.04 -27.14 15.14
N THR A 199 -21.98 -26.71 14.30
CA THR A 199 -22.01 -27.04 12.86
C THR A 199 -21.95 -25.72 12.09
N PRO A 200 -20.92 -25.50 11.26
CA PRO A 200 -20.80 -24.28 10.45
C PRO A 200 -21.88 -24.22 9.37
N THR A 201 -22.14 -23.03 8.85
CA THR A 201 -23.19 -22.80 7.83
C THR A 201 -22.69 -22.94 6.40
N THR A 202 -21.42 -22.63 6.17
CA THR A 202 -20.79 -22.59 4.84
C THR A 202 -20.22 -23.92 4.38
N VAL A 203 -19.96 -24.85 5.30
CA VAL A 203 -19.25 -26.11 5.02
C VAL A 203 -20.07 -27.29 5.54
N THR A 204 -20.34 -28.25 4.66
CA THR A 204 -21.05 -29.48 5.03
C THR A 204 -20.16 -30.40 5.85
N MET A 205 -20.54 -30.66 7.11
CA MET A 205 -19.79 -31.55 7.99
C MET A 205 -20.09 -33.03 7.67
N THR A 206 -19.03 -33.82 7.57
CA THR A 206 -19.08 -35.27 7.34
C THR A 206 -18.50 -36.05 8.53
N ALA A 207 -18.57 -37.39 8.50
CA ALA A 207 -17.95 -38.24 9.52
C ALA A 207 -16.44 -38.00 9.68
N ALA A 208 -15.72 -37.58 8.62
CA ALA A 208 -14.30 -37.25 8.69
C ALA A 208 -13.99 -36.09 9.64
N HIS A 209 -14.94 -35.16 9.81
CA HIS A 209 -14.79 -33.98 10.67
C HIS A 209 -15.05 -34.26 12.15
N LEU A 210 -15.62 -35.43 12.48
CA LEU A 210 -16.08 -35.73 13.84
C LEU A 210 -14.94 -35.65 14.86
N ARG A 211 -13.77 -36.23 14.55
CA ARG A 211 -12.60 -36.24 15.46
C ARG A 211 -12.18 -34.83 15.87
N SER A 212 -11.99 -33.94 14.90
CA SER A 212 -11.58 -32.55 15.16
C SER A 212 -12.66 -31.75 15.90
N ARG A 213 -13.95 -31.97 15.58
CA ARG A 213 -15.08 -31.33 16.28
C ARG A 213 -15.21 -31.77 17.73
N VAL A 214 -15.06 -33.07 18.00
CA VAL A 214 -15.09 -33.61 19.36
C VAL A 214 -13.91 -33.07 20.18
N ALA A 215 -12.71 -33.06 19.60
CA ALA A 215 -11.54 -32.48 20.24
C ALA A 215 -11.77 -30.99 20.57
N SER A 216 -12.18 -30.18 19.60
CA SER A 216 -12.49 -28.76 19.79
C SER A 216 -13.49 -28.54 20.93
N ALA A 217 -14.65 -29.21 20.89
CA ALA A 217 -15.69 -29.08 21.90
C ALA A 217 -15.22 -29.54 23.29
N TRP A 218 -14.43 -30.62 23.37
CA TRP A 218 -13.86 -31.11 24.62
C TRP A 218 -12.92 -30.09 25.26
N PHE A 219 -11.95 -29.57 24.50
CA PHE A 219 -11.00 -28.59 25.03
C PHE A 219 -11.67 -27.25 25.38
N ALA A 220 -12.73 -26.86 24.66
CA ALA A 220 -13.55 -25.71 25.03
C ALA A 220 -14.29 -25.95 26.36
N ALA A 221 -14.89 -27.13 26.54
CA ALA A 221 -15.56 -27.50 27.79
C ALA A 221 -14.57 -27.58 28.97
N GLU A 222 -13.39 -28.16 28.77
CA GLU A 222 -12.35 -28.24 29.82
C GLU A 222 -11.86 -26.85 30.25
N ARG A 223 -11.73 -25.91 29.31
CA ARG A 223 -11.38 -24.50 29.61
C ARG A 223 -12.46 -23.81 30.44
N GLN A 224 -13.73 -24.17 30.26
CA GLN A 224 -14.87 -23.59 30.97
C GLN A 224 -15.13 -24.26 32.33
N ALA A 225 -14.66 -25.50 32.54
CA ALA A 225 -14.95 -26.30 33.73
C ALA A 225 -14.39 -25.70 35.03
N ILE A 226 -13.25 -25.00 34.96
CA ILE A 226 -12.68 -24.28 36.11
C ILE A 226 -12.68 -22.79 35.78
N SER A 227 -13.52 -22.03 36.49
CA SER A 227 -13.63 -20.60 36.27
C SER A 227 -12.34 -19.88 36.66
N SER A 228 -11.79 -19.12 35.70
CA SER A 228 -10.72 -18.17 35.97
C SER A 228 -11.19 -17.15 37.01
N ILE A 229 -10.33 -16.84 37.97
CA ILE A 229 -10.53 -15.76 38.95
C ILE A 229 -10.03 -14.42 38.43
N VAL A 230 -9.52 -14.36 37.19
CA VAL A 230 -9.17 -13.10 36.49
C VAL A 230 -10.44 -12.44 35.97
N SER A 231 -11.25 -11.99 36.91
CA SER A 231 -12.46 -11.20 36.71
C SER A 231 -12.58 -10.20 37.86
N GLY A 232 -13.35 -9.12 37.70
CA GLY A 232 -13.54 -8.15 38.79
C GLY A 232 -13.89 -8.80 40.14
N PRO A 233 -14.94 -9.66 40.22
CA PRO A 233 -15.27 -10.40 41.44
C PRO A 233 -14.17 -11.39 41.88
N GLY A 234 -13.53 -12.07 40.93
CA GLY A 234 -12.47 -13.04 41.24
C GLY A 234 -11.21 -12.40 41.84
N LEU A 235 -10.86 -11.18 41.43
CA LEU A 235 -9.74 -10.41 41.99
C LEU A 235 -9.99 -9.95 43.44
N HIS A 236 -11.25 -9.83 43.85
CA HIS A 236 -11.65 -9.55 45.23
C HIS A 236 -11.91 -10.83 46.06
N SER A 237 -11.66 -12.01 45.50
CA SER A 237 -11.92 -13.29 46.16
C SER A 237 -10.86 -13.62 47.22
N GLN A 238 -11.28 -14.24 48.33
CA GLN A 238 -10.38 -14.82 49.33
C GLN A 238 -9.51 -15.97 48.78
N VAL A 239 -9.81 -16.50 47.59
CA VAL A 239 -9.03 -17.56 46.95
C VAL A 239 -7.56 -17.15 46.76
N TRP A 240 -7.25 -15.87 46.54
CA TRP A 240 -5.86 -15.38 46.47
C TRP A 240 -5.09 -15.50 47.80
N CYS A 241 -5.81 -15.56 48.92
CA CYS A 241 -5.26 -15.72 50.26
C CYS A 241 -5.20 -17.18 50.71
N LEU A 242 -5.73 -18.11 49.91
CA LEU A 242 -5.74 -19.55 50.18
C LEU A 242 -4.72 -20.27 49.29
N GLY A 243 -4.29 -21.46 49.70
CA GLY A 243 -3.47 -22.34 48.86
C GLY A 243 -4.27 -23.00 47.74
N ALA A 244 -3.60 -23.82 46.94
CA ALA A 244 -4.30 -24.63 45.93
C ALA A 244 -5.22 -25.66 46.59
N ASP A 245 -6.41 -25.87 46.02
CA ASP A 245 -7.33 -26.91 46.48
C ASP A 245 -6.79 -28.30 46.12
N ALA A 246 -7.07 -29.29 46.96
CA ALA A 246 -6.78 -30.68 46.66
C ALA A 246 -7.65 -31.18 45.50
N VAL A 247 -7.07 -31.99 44.61
CA VAL A 247 -7.80 -32.60 43.49
C VAL A 247 -8.38 -33.94 43.94
N GLY A 248 -9.68 -34.14 43.69
CA GLY A 248 -10.38 -35.40 43.97
C GLY A 248 -10.57 -36.27 42.72
N GLY A 249 -10.88 -37.55 42.93
CA GLY A 249 -11.19 -38.52 41.88
C GLY A 249 -10.27 -39.74 41.88
N ASP A 250 -10.74 -40.86 41.35
CA ASP A 250 -10.01 -42.15 41.35
C ASP A 250 -9.69 -42.68 39.96
N GLU A 251 -10.06 -41.94 38.90
CA GLU A 251 -9.96 -42.42 37.53
C GLU A 251 -9.07 -41.52 36.67
N VAL A 252 -8.36 -42.16 35.74
CA VAL A 252 -7.52 -41.50 34.73
C VAL A 252 -8.19 -41.65 33.36
N PRO A 253 -8.54 -40.53 32.70
CA PRO A 253 -9.05 -40.54 31.33
C PRO A 253 -8.01 -41.04 30.31
N LEU A 254 -8.41 -41.93 29.41
CA LEU A 254 -7.52 -42.51 28.39
C LEU A 254 -7.90 -42.18 26.94
N ALA A 255 -9.20 -42.20 26.59
CA ALA A 255 -9.62 -42.02 25.21
C ALA A 255 -11.11 -41.67 25.07
N VAL A 256 -11.47 -41.13 23.90
CA VAL A 256 -12.86 -40.91 23.48
C VAL A 256 -13.20 -41.86 22.34
N LEU A 257 -14.39 -42.45 22.43
CA LEU A 257 -14.93 -43.43 21.49
C LEU A 257 -16.30 -42.98 21.03
N GLN A 258 -16.69 -43.38 19.82
CA GLN A 258 -18.05 -43.22 19.31
C GLN A 258 -18.69 -44.59 19.17
N ARG A 259 -19.95 -44.73 19.58
CA ARG A 259 -20.75 -45.91 19.27
C ARG A 259 -21.94 -45.58 18.38
N GLU A 260 -22.02 -46.26 17.24
CA GLU A 260 -23.10 -46.19 16.27
C GLU A 260 -23.72 -47.58 16.13
N GLY A 261 -24.85 -47.81 16.81
CA GLY A 261 -25.47 -49.13 16.92
C GLY A 261 -24.55 -50.15 17.62
N SER A 262 -24.15 -51.20 16.89
CA SER A 262 -23.24 -52.25 17.36
C SER A 262 -21.76 -51.99 17.03
N VAL A 263 -21.46 -50.94 16.26
CA VAL A 263 -20.11 -50.63 15.80
C VAL A 263 -19.51 -49.54 16.67
N SER A 264 -18.36 -49.82 17.29
CA SER A 264 -17.55 -48.81 17.96
C SER A 264 -16.49 -48.27 17.00
N LYS A 265 -16.35 -46.96 16.98
CA LYS A 265 -15.33 -46.24 16.21
C LYS A 265 -14.40 -45.52 17.18
N TRP A 266 -13.12 -45.62 16.90
CA TRP A 266 -12.12 -44.78 17.55
C TRP A 266 -12.32 -43.32 17.15
N VAL A 267 -12.30 -42.43 18.14
CA VAL A 267 -12.32 -40.98 17.88
C VAL A 267 -10.92 -40.44 18.10
N ASP A 268 -10.43 -40.45 19.34
CA ASP A 268 -9.13 -39.86 19.67
C ASP A 268 -8.67 -40.20 21.10
N GLY A 269 -7.34 -40.31 21.31
CA GLY A 269 -6.75 -40.55 22.63
C GLY A 269 -6.44 -39.24 23.37
N TRP A 270 -5.74 -38.33 22.70
CA TRP A 270 -5.24 -37.06 23.25
C TRP A 270 -6.33 -36.08 23.66
N THR A 271 -7.53 -36.21 23.10
CA THR A 271 -8.68 -35.38 23.45
C THR A 271 -8.94 -35.40 24.95
N ALA A 272 -8.94 -36.59 25.57
CA ALA A 272 -9.17 -36.74 27.02
C ALA A 272 -7.90 -37.08 27.82
N ARG A 273 -6.94 -37.83 27.25
CA ARG A 273 -5.71 -38.24 27.92
C ARG A 273 -4.85 -37.05 28.33
N ARG A 274 -4.38 -37.04 29.58
CA ARG A 274 -3.40 -36.06 30.08
C ARG A 274 -2.17 -36.79 30.57
N GLU A 275 -1.01 -36.35 30.12
CA GLU A 275 0.25 -36.81 30.68
C GLU A 275 0.56 -36.10 32.00
N LEU A 276 1.29 -36.78 32.88
CA LEU A 276 1.78 -36.23 34.13
C LEU A 276 2.94 -35.27 33.86
N LEU A 277 2.63 -34.00 33.54
CA LEU A 277 3.63 -32.98 33.20
C LEU A 277 3.85 -31.93 34.30
N GLU A 278 2.95 -31.85 35.28
CA GLU A 278 2.95 -30.77 36.26
C GLU A 278 2.31 -31.18 37.59
N THR A 279 2.76 -30.55 38.68
CA THR A 279 2.23 -30.76 40.04
C THR A 279 0.81 -30.23 40.18
N THR A 280 0.04 -30.82 41.09
CA THR A 280 -1.33 -30.41 41.40
C THR A 280 -1.48 -28.90 41.69
N PRO A 281 -0.65 -28.27 42.53
CA PRO A 281 -0.76 -26.82 42.78
C PRO A 281 -0.47 -25.96 41.55
N ARG A 282 0.50 -26.35 40.72
CA ARG A 282 0.83 -25.63 39.49
C ARG A 282 -0.35 -25.64 38.51
N ARG A 283 -0.96 -26.80 38.29
CA ARG A 283 -2.14 -26.95 37.43
C ARG A 283 -3.32 -26.10 37.92
N TYR A 284 -3.59 -26.17 39.23
CA TYR A 284 -4.64 -25.39 39.87
C TYR A 284 -4.47 -23.89 39.59
N TRP A 285 -3.29 -23.34 39.89
CA TRP A 285 -3.04 -21.91 39.73
C TRP A 285 -3.03 -21.46 38.28
N GLN A 286 -2.48 -22.26 37.36
CA GLN A 286 -2.55 -21.94 35.93
C GLN A 286 -4.00 -21.72 35.47
N GLN A 287 -4.91 -22.65 35.80
CA GLN A 287 -6.32 -22.51 35.42
C GLN A 287 -6.98 -21.29 36.08
N ARG A 288 -6.69 -21.04 37.37
CA ARG A 288 -7.23 -19.89 38.11
C ARG A 288 -6.80 -18.56 37.50
N ILE A 289 -5.55 -18.42 37.04
CA ILE A 289 -5.01 -17.17 36.50
C ILE A 289 -5.13 -17.07 34.97
N ALA A 290 -6.08 -17.79 34.36
CA ALA A 290 -6.33 -17.82 32.93
C ALA A 290 -5.18 -18.36 32.05
N MET A 291 -4.20 -19.04 32.64
CA MET A 291 -3.21 -19.81 31.89
C MET A 291 -3.78 -21.18 31.51
N ARG A 292 -3.33 -21.70 30.37
CA ARG A 292 -3.58 -23.10 29.98
C ARG A 292 -2.58 -24.01 30.69
N PRO A 293 -3.02 -25.10 31.37
CA PRO A 293 -2.12 -26.11 31.91
C PRO A 293 -1.25 -26.75 30.84
N VAL A 294 -0.01 -27.10 31.18
CA VAL A 294 0.96 -27.67 30.22
C VAL A 294 0.47 -29.03 29.72
N SER A 295 -0.15 -29.82 30.60
CA SER A 295 -0.79 -31.10 30.24
C SER A 295 -1.89 -30.96 29.18
N VAL A 296 -2.64 -29.85 29.19
CA VAL A 296 -3.70 -29.56 28.21
C VAL A 296 -3.11 -29.02 26.91
N ALA A 297 -2.15 -28.09 26.99
CA ALA A 297 -1.48 -27.55 25.81
C ALA A 297 -0.74 -28.63 25.01
N SER A 298 0.02 -29.49 25.70
CA SER A 298 0.68 -30.66 25.10
C SER A 298 -0.33 -31.61 24.45
N ALA A 299 -1.43 -31.91 25.14
CA ALA A 299 -2.48 -32.77 24.58
C ALA A 299 -3.13 -32.17 23.31
N GLN A 300 -3.34 -30.84 23.23
CA GLN A 300 -3.86 -30.20 22.02
C GLN A 300 -2.91 -30.33 20.83
N LEU A 301 -1.62 -30.09 21.05
CA LEU A 301 -0.60 -30.23 20.02
C LEU A 301 -0.49 -31.68 19.56
N SER A 302 -0.41 -32.63 20.49
CA SER A 302 -0.33 -34.07 20.19
C SER A 302 -1.59 -34.59 19.51
N GLN A 303 -2.78 -34.14 19.92
CA GLN A 303 -4.05 -34.46 19.24
C GLN A 303 -3.99 -34.08 17.76
N PHE A 304 -3.54 -32.86 17.48
CA PHE A 304 -3.42 -32.35 16.11
C PHE A 304 -2.36 -33.09 15.31
N GLN A 305 -1.15 -33.27 15.85
CA GLN A 305 -0.07 -33.96 15.14
C GLN A 305 -0.42 -35.43 14.86
N CYS A 306 -1.01 -36.14 15.82
CA CYS A 306 -1.49 -37.51 15.58
C CYS A 306 -2.59 -37.54 14.52
N GLN A 307 -3.53 -36.59 14.54
CA GLN A 307 -4.56 -36.52 13.50
C GLN A 307 -3.95 -36.25 12.13
N LEU A 308 -2.94 -35.37 12.01
CA LEU A 308 -2.24 -35.13 10.74
C LEU A 308 -1.56 -36.38 10.20
N VAL A 309 -0.91 -37.17 11.07
CA VAL A 309 -0.23 -38.42 10.67
C VAL A 309 -1.22 -39.44 10.10
N ASP A 310 -2.43 -39.51 10.66
CA ASP A 310 -3.47 -40.44 10.19
C ASP A 310 -4.15 -39.98 8.89
N LEU A 311 -3.98 -38.70 8.50
CA LEU A 311 -4.62 -38.12 7.32
C LEU A 311 -3.74 -38.22 6.07
N VAL A 312 -4.34 -38.65 4.97
CA VAL A 312 -3.75 -38.51 3.63
C VAL A 312 -4.15 -37.14 3.10
N LEU A 313 -3.26 -36.15 3.22
CA LEU A 313 -3.52 -34.80 2.74
C LEU A 313 -3.48 -34.76 1.20
N PRO A 314 -4.55 -34.30 0.51
CA PRO A 314 -4.51 -34.10 -0.92
C PRO A 314 -3.57 -32.95 -1.29
N THR A 315 -3.04 -32.97 -2.52
CA THR A 315 -2.16 -31.92 -3.05
C THR A 315 -2.90 -30.63 -3.42
N THR A 316 -4.21 -30.70 -3.63
CA THR A 316 -5.07 -29.56 -3.98
C THR A 316 -6.38 -29.60 -3.20
N ALA A 317 -6.88 -28.44 -2.77
CA ALA A 317 -8.22 -28.32 -2.20
C ALA A 317 -9.29 -28.61 -3.27
N THR A 318 -10.40 -29.22 -2.85
CA THR A 318 -11.45 -29.71 -3.75
C THR A 318 -12.79 -29.03 -3.53
N VAL A 319 -13.25 -28.91 -2.27
CA VAL A 319 -14.63 -28.50 -1.96
C VAL A 319 -14.65 -27.19 -1.18
N SER A 320 -13.88 -27.07 -0.10
CA SER A 320 -13.89 -25.89 0.77
C SER A 320 -12.83 -24.83 0.43
N GLY A 321 -11.93 -25.13 -0.53
CA GLY A 321 -10.77 -24.28 -0.80
C GLY A 321 -9.65 -24.38 0.26
N SER A 322 -9.77 -25.30 1.23
CA SER A 322 -8.79 -25.61 2.27
C SER A 322 -8.48 -27.10 2.31
N ILE A 323 -7.21 -27.49 2.15
CA ILE A 323 -6.79 -28.91 2.20
C ILE A 323 -7.02 -29.49 3.61
N LEU A 324 -6.75 -28.72 4.67
CA LEU A 324 -6.91 -29.20 6.05
C LEU A 324 -8.39 -29.43 6.38
N LEU A 325 -9.25 -28.51 5.94
CA LEU A 325 -10.68 -28.62 6.16
C LEU A 325 -11.29 -29.78 5.37
N ASP A 326 -10.96 -29.91 4.09
CA ASP A 326 -11.40 -31.04 3.26
C ASP A 326 -10.93 -32.39 3.83
N ALA A 327 -9.78 -32.42 4.51
CA ALA A 327 -9.25 -33.60 5.20
C ALA A 327 -9.91 -33.89 6.56
N GLY A 328 -10.84 -33.04 7.04
CA GLY A 328 -11.57 -33.27 8.29
C GLY A 328 -11.03 -32.53 9.52
N ILE A 329 -10.13 -31.55 9.34
CA ILE A 329 -9.66 -30.67 10.43
C ILE A 329 -10.50 -29.39 10.42
N VAL A 330 -11.30 -29.17 11.46
CA VAL A 330 -12.13 -27.95 11.59
C VAL A 330 -11.47 -26.88 12.44
N GLU A 331 -10.67 -27.28 13.43
CA GLU A 331 -9.95 -26.37 14.32
C GLU A 331 -8.53 -26.85 14.60
N LEU A 332 -7.59 -25.92 14.56
CA LEU A 332 -6.19 -26.13 14.87
C LEU A 332 -5.89 -25.78 16.34
N PRO A 333 -4.83 -26.33 16.95
CA PRO A 333 -4.29 -25.82 18.21
C PRO A 333 -3.83 -24.36 18.04
N SER A 334 -3.53 -23.69 19.15
CA SER A 334 -3.02 -22.31 19.09
C SER A 334 -1.64 -22.20 18.44
N ALA A 335 -0.86 -23.28 18.42
CA ALA A 335 0.35 -23.42 17.62
C ALA A 335 0.55 -24.88 17.19
N GLY A 336 1.22 -25.09 16.07
CA GLY A 336 1.56 -26.42 15.57
C GLY A 336 2.47 -26.41 14.35
N TYR A 337 2.92 -27.58 13.95
CA TYR A 337 3.84 -27.79 12.83
C TYR A 337 3.10 -28.32 11.62
N LEU A 338 3.47 -27.86 10.43
CA LEU A 338 2.95 -28.35 9.15
C LEU A 338 4.10 -28.68 8.21
N GLN A 339 4.00 -29.82 7.55
CA GLN A 339 4.93 -30.21 6.49
C GLN A 339 4.70 -29.39 5.21
N ILE A 340 5.79 -29.01 4.57
CA ILE A 340 5.84 -28.31 3.29
C ILE A 340 6.92 -28.94 2.39
N ASP A 341 6.77 -28.78 1.08
CA ASP A 341 7.87 -29.01 0.15
C ASP A 341 8.78 -27.77 0.11
N PRO A 342 10.04 -27.85 0.58
CA PRO A 342 10.95 -26.71 0.60
C PRO A 342 11.37 -26.25 -0.80
N THR A 343 11.14 -27.05 -1.84
CA THR A 343 11.47 -26.71 -3.23
C THR A 343 10.35 -25.92 -3.93
N GLY A 344 9.13 -25.97 -3.42
CA GLY A 344 7.96 -25.27 -3.95
C GLY A 344 7.75 -23.88 -3.35
N ASP A 345 6.72 -23.18 -3.82
CA ASP A 345 6.26 -21.92 -3.22
C ASP A 345 5.60 -22.21 -1.86
N VAL A 346 6.29 -21.82 -0.78
CA VAL A 346 5.86 -22.03 0.61
C VAL A 346 4.55 -21.31 0.90
N GLU A 347 4.41 -20.07 0.42
CA GLU A 347 3.23 -19.26 0.68
C GLU A 347 2.00 -19.86 -0.01
N ALA A 348 2.13 -20.24 -1.29
CA ALA A 348 1.06 -20.91 -2.02
C ALA A 348 0.64 -22.24 -1.36
N GLN A 349 1.61 -23.07 -0.95
CA GLN A 349 1.34 -24.34 -0.28
C GLN A 349 0.59 -24.15 1.05
N VAL A 350 1.04 -23.22 1.89
CA VAL A 350 0.41 -22.98 3.19
C VAL A 350 -0.95 -22.32 3.04
N ARG A 351 -1.11 -21.35 2.11
CA ARG A 351 -2.43 -20.76 1.80
C ARG A 351 -3.43 -21.81 1.32
N ALA A 352 -3.01 -22.76 0.49
CA ALA A 352 -3.86 -23.88 0.07
C ALA A 352 -4.25 -24.81 1.24
N LYS A 353 -3.36 -24.98 2.23
CA LYS A 353 -3.65 -25.78 3.43
C LYS A 353 -4.71 -25.16 4.33
N PHE A 354 -4.62 -23.86 4.62
CA PHE A 354 -5.56 -23.17 5.50
C PHE A 354 -6.84 -22.73 4.80
N GLY A 355 -6.76 -22.28 3.54
CA GLY A 355 -7.86 -21.70 2.78
C GLY A 355 -8.15 -20.23 3.12
N ALA A 356 -9.23 -19.68 2.53
CA ALA A 356 -9.54 -18.25 2.58
C ALA A 356 -10.16 -17.75 3.91
N GLY A 357 -10.53 -18.68 4.80
CA GLY A 357 -11.19 -18.39 6.09
C GLY A 357 -10.25 -17.91 7.20
N VAL A 358 -8.95 -17.81 6.92
CA VAL A 358 -7.91 -17.42 7.89
C VAL A 358 -7.03 -16.33 7.26
N ASP A 359 -6.61 -15.36 8.07
CA ASP A 359 -5.62 -14.37 7.66
C ASP A 359 -4.21 -14.87 7.99
N LEU A 360 -3.36 -15.03 6.96
CA LEU A 360 -2.00 -15.56 7.10
C LEU A 360 -0.97 -14.47 6.89
N ARG A 361 -0.10 -14.28 7.89
CA ARG A 361 1.14 -13.49 7.79
C ARG A 361 2.35 -14.42 7.85
N PHE A 362 3.28 -14.26 6.92
CA PHE A 362 4.48 -15.08 6.87
C PHE A 362 5.67 -14.34 7.49
N CYS A 363 6.36 -15.04 8.38
CA CYS A 363 7.52 -14.55 9.11
C CYS A 363 8.70 -15.48 8.84
N VAL A 364 9.90 -14.91 8.76
CA VAL A 364 11.15 -15.67 8.67
C VAL A 364 11.93 -15.44 9.96
N GLY A 365 12.43 -16.50 10.57
CA GLY A 365 13.19 -16.42 11.81
C GLY A 365 14.04 -17.66 12.03
N ARG A 366 14.97 -17.59 12.97
CA ARG A 366 15.84 -18.72 13.29
C ARG A 366 15.06 -19.84 13.95
N SER A 367 15.45 -21.09 13.71
CA SER A 367 14.77 -22.26 14.28
C SER A 367 14.73 -22.30 15.82
N ASP A 368 15.66 -21.64 16.52
CA ASP A 368 15.70 -21.60 18.00
C ASP A 368 14.62 -20.71 18.65
N VAL A 369 13.93 -19.86 17.89
CA VAL A 369 12.81 -19.05 18.43
C VAL A 369 11.52 -19.86 18.53
N VAL A 370 11.45 -21.00 17.83
CA VAL A 370 10.25 -21.84 17.71
C VAL A 370 9.71 -22.31 19.07
N PRO A 371 10.52 -22.86 20.00
CA PRO A 371 10.01 -23.29 21.31
C PRO A 371 9.36 -22.14 22.09
N GLY A 372 9.96 -20.95 22.07
CA GLY A 372 9.40 -19.76 22.72
C GLY A 372 8.05 -19.36 22.14
N LEU A 373 7.92 -19.35 20.81
CA LEU A 373 6.63 -19.06 20.17
C LEU A 373 5.54 -20.08 20.48
N VAL A 374 5.89 -21.37 20.63
CA VAL A 374 4.94 -22.41 21.06
C VAL A 374 4.50 -22.17 22.51
N GLU A 375 5.43 -21.83 23.39
CA GLU A 375 5.14 -21.49 24.80
C GLU A 375 4.26 -20.25 24.90
N ASP A 376 4.56 -19.17 24.17
CA ASP A 376 3.76 -17.95 24.13
C ASP A 376 2.35 -18.21 23.60
N ALA A 377 2.23 -19.02 22.55
CA ALA A 377 0.96 -19.38 21.95
C ALA A 377 0.14 -20.35 22.82
N GLN A 378 0.74 -21.05 23.79
CA GLN A 378 0.07 -22.11 24.55
C GLN A 378 -1.19 -21.63 25.27
N HIS A 379 -1.25 -20.35 25.64
CA HIS A 379 -2.36 -19.73 26.36
C HIS A 379 -3.45 -19.16 25.44
N ARG A 380 -3.16 -19.01 24.14
CA ARG A 380 -4.08 -18.46 23.15
C ARG A 380 -5.17 -19.47 22.76
N ASP A 381 -6.29 -19.00 22.23
CA ASP A 381 -7.38 -19.87 21.77
C ASP A 381 -6.99 -20.70 20.54
N ARG A 382 -7.71 -21.82 20.36
CA ARG A 382 -7.65 -22.62 19.13
C ARG A 382 -8.01 -21.77 17.91
N ILE A 383 -7.54 -22.17 16.74
CA ILE A 383 -7.77 -21.45 15.49
C ILE A 383 -8.87 -22.17 14.72
N SER A 384 -10.01 -21.50 14.48
CA SER A 384 -11.11 -22.05 13.70
C SER A 384 -10.89 -21.84 12.20
N LEU A 385 -11.02 -22.90 11.40
CA LEU A 385 -10.95 -22.81 9.94
C LEU A 385 -12.30 -22.46 9.29
N THR A 386 -13.41 -22.59 10.03
CA THR A 386 -14.76 -22.38 9.50
C THR A 386 -15.33 -21.02 9.85
N LYS A 387 -14.91 -20.42 10.97
CA LYS A 387 -15.46 -19.15 11.46
C LYS A 387 -15.30 -17.99 10.46
N GLY A 388 -14.12 -17.84 9.87
CA GLY A 388 -13.88 -16.80 8.84
C GLY A 388 -14.47 -17.11 7.47
N LEU A 389 -14.95 -18.35 7.24
CA LEU A 389 -15.76 -18.70 6.06
C LEU A 389 -17.22 -18.30 6.28
N ASP A 390 -17.76 -18.58 7.48
CA ASP A 390 -19.12 -18.19 7.88
C ASP A 390 -19.26 -16.66 8.00
N ASP A 391 -18.26 -15.97 8.56
CA ASP A 391 -18.19 -14.51 8.67
C ASP A 391 -16.82 -13.98 8.20
N PRO A 392 -16.72 -13.41 6.98
CA PRO A 392 -15.47 -12.86 6.45
C PRO A 392 -14.85 -11.73 7.28
N ALA A 393 -15.59 -11.08 8.18
CA ALA A 393 -15.06 -10.06 9.10
C ALA A 393 -14.42 -10.68 10.35
N ALA A 394 -14.68 -11.96 10.63
CA ALA A 394 -14.22 -12.69 11.81
C ALA A 394 -13.12 -13.70 11.51
N LYS A 395 -12.26 -13.41 10.51
CA LYS A 395 -11.12 -14.26 10.15
C LYS A 395 -10.16 -14.37 11.33
N GLU A 396 -9.72 -15.60 11.58
CA GLU A 396 -8.70 -15.85 12.59
C GLU A 396 -7.32 -15.41 12.04
N GLU A 397 -6.56 -14.68 12.86
CA GLU A 397 -5.24 -14.18 12.48
C GLU A 397 -4.14 -15.17 12.88
N VAL A 398 -3.33 -15.57 11.92
CA VAL A 398 -2.31 -16.61 12.09
C VAL A 398 -0.98 -16.14 11.49
N ASP A 399 0.09 -16.38 12.25
CA ASP A 399 1.45 -16.18 11.79
C ASP A 399 2.05 -17.54 11.41
N ILE A 400 2.75 -17.55 10.27
CA ILE A 400 3.47 -18.70 9.71
C ILE A 400 4.96 -18.39 9.79
N LEU A 401 5.66 -19.05 10.70
CA LEU A 401 7.11 -18.96 10.79
C LEU A 401 7.76 -20.00 9.87
N VAL A 402 8.58 -19.51 8.94
CA VAL A 402 9.47 -20.33 8.09
C VAL A 402 10.85 -20.36 8.75
N PRO A 403 11.23 -21.48 9.41
CA PRO A 403 12.48 -21.58 10.14
C PRO A 403 13.67 -21.53 9.20
N ASP A 404 14.65 -20.69 9.54
CA ASP A 404 15.89 -20.49 8.78
C ASP A 404 15.63 -20.14 7.28
N GLY A 405 14.47 -19.55 6.97
CA GLY A 405 14.10 -19.17 5.60
C GLY A 405 14.85 -17.93 5.07
N THR A 406 14.70 -17.63 3.79
CA THR A 406 15.23 -16.39 3.19
C THR A 406 14.15 -15.66 2.39
N LEU A 407 14.07 -14.34 2.62
CA LEU A 407 13.21 -13.43 1.85
C LEU A 407 13.91 -13.08 0.52
N THR A 408 13.40 -13.60 -0.59
CA THR A 408 13.92 -13.26 -1.93
C THR A 408 13.19 -12.03 -2.46
N GLN A 409 13.81 -10.86 -2.46
CA GLN A 409 13.21 -9.66 -3.07
C GLN A 409 13.24 -9.78 -4.59
N THR A 410 12.12 -10.20 -5.19
CA THR A 410 11.91 -10.09 -6.64
C THR A 410 11.33 -8.71 -6.92
N GLN A 411 12.17 -7.76 -7.26
CA GLN A 411 11.74 -6.44 -7.73
C GLN A 411 11.17 -6.59 -9.15
N VAL A 412 9.84 -6.53 -9.28
CA VAL A 412 9.19 -6.48 -10.60
C VAL A 412 9.43 -5.06 -11.15
N SER A 413 10.20 -4.94 -12.24
CA SER A 413 10.23 -3.71 -13.01
C SER A 413 8.86 -3.52 -13.64
N LEU A 414 8.19 -2.41 -13.29
CA LEU A 414 6.94 -2.03 -13.94
C LEU A 414 7.27 -1.47 -15.33
N ASP A 415 6.76 -2.11 -16.37
CA ASP A 415 6.80 -1.60 -17.75
C ASP A 415 5.97 -0.31 -17.80
N ALA A 416 6.63 0.81 -18.10
CA ALA A 416 6.03 2.13 -18.16
C ALA A 416 6.41 2.80 -19.48
N LEU A 417 5.39 3.38 -20.11
CA LEU A 417 5.52 4.04 -21.40
C LEU A 417 5.85 5.51 -21.16
N VAL A 418 6.95 5.99 -21.74
CA VAL A 418 7.36 7.40 -21.64
C VAL A 418 7.35 8.02 -23.04
N GLY A 419 6.90 9.25 -23.16
CA GLY A 419 7.10 9.97 -24.41
C GLY A 419 6.48 11.36 -24.44
N THR A 420 6.12 11.82 -25.64
CA THR A 420 5.62 13.17 -25.85
C THR A 420 4.25 13.18 -26.52
N ALA A 421 3.32 13.97 -25.97
CA ALA A 421 2.06 14.27 -26.62
C ALA A 421 2.11 15.68 -27.21
N ARG A 422 1.67 15.83 -28.47
CA ARG A 422 1.60 17.09 -29.21
C ARG A 422 0.17 17.39 -29.65
N THR A 423 -0.36 18.58 -29.36
CA THR A 423 -1.61 19.02 -30.00
C THR A 423 -1.28 19.86 -31.24
N LEU A 424 -2.06 19.71 -32.33
CA LEU A 424 -1.87 20.46 -33.57
C LEU A 424 -3.10 21.35 -33.81
N PRO A 425 -2.96 22.67 -33.96
CA PRO A 425 -4.07 23.51 -34.37
C PRO A 425 -4.46 23.17 -35.81
N ALA A 426 -5.76 23.14 -36.09
CA ALA A 426 -6.28 22.95 -37.44
C ALA A 426 -5.92 24.17 -38.32
N VAL A 427 -4.79 24.09 -39.02
CA VAL A 427 -4.35 25.13 -39.98
C VAL A 427 -4.88 24.81 -41.38
N ARG A 428 -5.42 25.81 -42.07
CA ARG A 428 -5.63 25.82 -43.52
C ARG A 428 -4.39 26.43 -44.17
N ASP A 429 -3.84 25.74 -45.18
CA ASP A 429 -2.83 26.17 -46.16
C ASP A 429 -1.94 27.37 -45.77
N GLY A 430 -0.73 27.10 -45.25
CA GLY A 430 0.42 28.01 -45.36
C GLY A 430 1.07 28.55 -44.08
N GLU A 431 0.51 28.36 -42.88
CA GLU A 431 1.14 28.81 -41.62
C GLU A 431 1.68 27.63 -40.78
N SER A 432 2.98 27.62 -40.49
CA SER A 432 3.58 26.62 -39.59
C SER A 432 3.57 27.10 -38.13
N GLY A 433 3.08 26.25 -37.22
CA GLY A 433 3.64 26.12 -35.86
C GLY A 433 2.87 26.75 -34.69
N SER A 434 2.11 25.94 -33.96
CA SER A 434 1.93 26.08 -32.50
C SER A 434 1.51 24.75 -31.90
N ALA A 435 2.48 23.88 -31.55
CA ALA A 435 2.21 22.59 -30.93
C ALA A 435 2.46 22.63 -29.42
N ILE A 436 1.48 22.23 -28.61
CA ILE A 436 1.68 22.04 -27.16
C ILE A 436 2.40 20.71 -26.98
N SER A 437 3.58 20.70 -26.35
CA SER A 437 4.33 19.47 -26.07
C SER A 437 4.23 19.11 -24.58
N LEU A 438 3.75 17.91 -24.29
CA LEU A 438 3.66 17.33 -22.94
C LEU A 438 4.66 16.19 -22.82
N ALA A 439 5.47 16.17 -21.76
CA ALA A 439 6.17 14.97 -21.33
C ALA A 439 5.16 14.08 -20.59
N THR A 440 4.96 12.84 -21.06
CA THR A 440 3.92 11.94 -20.54
C THR A 440 4.50 10.61 -20.10
N MET A 441 4.05 10.15 -18.93
CA MET A 441 4.19 8.77 -18.48
C MET A 441 2.82 8.11 -18.55
N ALA A 442 2.76 6.95 -19.18
CA ALA A 442 1.55 6.16 -19.33
C ALA A 442 1.78 4.73 -18.88
N ARG A 443 0.69 4.09 -18.48
CA ARG A 443 0.65 2.67 -18.16
C ARG A 443 -0.57 2.05 -18.79
N ASP A 444 -0.36 0.94 -19.48
CA ASP A 444 -1.41 0.02 -19.83
C ASP A 444 -1.30 -1.25 -18.98
N SER A 445 -2.45 -1.80 -18.59
CA SER A 445 -2.51 -3.10 -17.93
C SER A 445 -3.73 -3.86 -18.42
N SER A 446 -3.52 -5.11 -18.83
CA SER A 446 -4.57 -6.01 -19.31
C SER A 446 -4.68 -7.21 -18.37
N GLY A 447 -5.70 -7.20 -17.51
CA GLY A 447 -6.11 -8.33 -16.67
C GLY A 447 -7.42 -8.91 -17.19
N THR A 448 -8.39 -9.14 -16.28
CA THR A 448 -9.79 -9.44 -16.66
C THR A 448 -10.47 -8.28 -17.39
N GLY A 449 -10.03 -7.05 -17.14
CA GLY A 449 -10.41 -5.82 -17.84
C GLY A 449 -9.23 -5.09 -18.48
N TRP A 450 -9.49 -3.92 -19.08
CA TRP A 450 -8.47 -3.06 -19.66
C TRP A 450 -8.37 -1.75 -18.87
N THR A 451 -7.17 -1.41 -18.40
CA THR A 451 -6.88 -0.12 -17.77
C THR A 451 -5.76 0.56 -18.53
N TRP A 452 -5.99 1.81 -18.90
CA TRP A 452 -4.98 2.70 -19.43
C TRP A 452 -5.04 4.03 -18.69
N CYS A 453 -3.88 4.54 -18.29
CA CYS A 453 -3.77 5.85 -17.66
C CYS A 453 -2.48 6.55 -18.09
N ALA A 454 -2.52 7.88 -18.09
CA ALA A 454 -1.39 8.71 -18.42
C ALA A 454 -1.41 10.01 -17.60
N ALA A 455 -0.24 10.42 -17.14
CA ALA A 455 0.03 11.72 -16.53
C ALA A 455 1.06 12.46 -17.38
N GLY A 456 0.87 13.76 -17.58
CA GLY A 456 1.88 14.56 -18.25
C GLY A 456 1.88 16.04 -17.88
N THR A 457 3.05 16.65 -18.05
CA THR A 457 3.30 18.08 -17.83
C THR A 457 3.91 18.72 -19.07
N GLY A 458 3.63 19.99 -19.32
CA GLY A 458 4.26 20.72 -20.41
C GLY A 458 4.09 22.23 -20.29
N GLN A 459 4.47 22.93 -21.37
CA GLN A 459 4.39 24.39 -21.46
C GLN A 459 3.50 24.81 -22.64
N LEU A 460 2.66 25.82 -22.41
CA LEU A 460 1.84 26.52 -23.39
C LEU A 460 2.61 27.75 -23.90
N PRO A 461 2.84 27.90 -25.22
CA PRO A 461 3.43 29.10 -25.79
C PRO A 461 2.51 30.31 -25.61
N ALA A 462 3.06 31.46 -25.20
CA ALA A 462 2.29 32.69 -24.93
C ALA A 462 1.55 33.28 -26.14
N ALA A 463 1.96 32.94 -27.37
CA ALA A 463 1.37 33.49 -28.59
C ALA A 463 0.14 32.70 -29.05
N ARG A 464 -1.04 33.33 -28.89
CA ARG A 464 -2.36 32.98 -29.45
C ARG A 464 -3.27 32.08 -28.58
N MET A 465 -3.95 32.71 -27.63
CA MET A 465 -5.30 32.26 -27.22
C MET A 465 -6.32 32.62 -28.34
N LEU A 466 -6.96 31.59 -28.91
CA LEU A 466 -8.28 31.58 -29.59
C LEU A 466 -8.51 32.41 -30.89
N ASP A 467 -8.73 31.73 -32.04
CA ASP A 467 -9.78 32.08 -33.03
C ASP A 467 -10.12 31.06 -34.18
N PRO A 468 -9.78 29.74 -34.15
CA PRO A 468 -10.31 28.83 -35.18
C PRO A 468 -11.69 28.23 -34.86
N VAL A 469 -11.99 27.93 -33.60
CA VAL A 469 -13.17 27.11 -33.20
C VAL A 469 -14.42 27.94 -32.94
N THR A 470 -14.27 29.17 -32.42
CA THR A 470 -15.35 30.17 -32.28
C THR A 470 -16.01 30.53 -33.61
N ARG A 471 -15.29 30.43 -34.74
CA ARG A 471 -15.84 30.67 -36.09
C ARG A 471 -16.69 29.52 -36.63
N LEU A 472 -16.49 28.27 -36.18
CA LEU A 472 -17.37 27.16 -36.55
C LEU A 472 -18.74 27.24 -35.84
N ALA A 473 -18.78 27.77 -34.62
CA ALA A 473 -19.99 27.83 -33.80
C ALA A 473 -21.04 28.86 -34.28
N ARG A 474 -20.64 29.89 -35.03
CA ARG A 474 -21.57 30.93 -35.53
C ARG A 474 -22.38 30.51 -36.78
N GLY A 475 -22.09 29.34 -37.36
CA GLY A 475 -22.70 28.88 -38.62
C GLY A 475 -23.99 28.08 -38.52
N GLN A 476 -24.53 27.79 -37.32
CA GLN A 476 -25.70 26.91 -37.19
C GLN A 476 -26.95 27.62 -36.67
N THR A 477 -28.05 27.44 -37.39
CA THR A 477 -29.34 28.08 -37.16
C THR A 477 -30.00 27.62 -35.86
N GLN A 478 -30.77 28.55 -35.28
CA GLN A 478 -31.43 28.55 -33.97
C GLN A 478 -32.28 27.30 -33.62
N ARG A 479 -32.49 26.36 -34.56
CA ARG A 479 -33.36 25.19 -34.41
C ARG A 479 -32.66 23.93 -33.87
N GLN A 480 -31.32 23.88 -33.78
CA GLN A 480 -30.56 22.72 -33.29
C GLN A 480 -30.17 22.78 -31.80
N ARG A 481 -30.71 23.72 -31.01
CA ARG A 481 -30.38 23.93 -29.59
C ARG A 481 -30.79 22.81 -28.60
N ARG A 482 -31.37 21.69 -29.05
CA ARG A 482 -31.89 20.64 -28.14
C ARG A 482 -30.95 19.47 -27.82
N LEU A 483 -29.78 19.35 -28.45
CA LEU A 483 -28.87 18.21 -28.23
C LEU A 483 -27.41 18.67 -28.18
N ALA A 484 -26.98 19.17 -27.00
CA ALA A 484 -25.73 19.90 -26.80
C ALA A 484 -24.78 19.27 -25.76
N THR A 485 -24.81 17.95 -25.58
CA THR A 485 -24.09 17.31 -24.46
C THR A 485 -22.58 17.16 -24.70
N VAL A 486 -22.17 16.50 -25.78
CA VAL A 486 -20.75 16.22 -26.08
C VAL A 486 -20.04 17.47 -26.60
N ASP A 487 -20.73 18.25 -27.42
CA ASP A 487 -20.26 19.52 -27.99
C ASP A 487 -20.16 20.65 -26.93
N ALA A 488 -20.77 20.50 -25.75
CA ALA A 488 -20.56 21.40 -24.62
C ALA A 488 -19.31 21.05 -23.80
N ALA A 489 -18.95 19.76 -23.68
CA ALA A 489 -17.70 19.34 -23.05
C ALA A 489 -16.48 19.68 -23.91
N ILE A 490 -16.58 19.55 -25.24
CA ILE A 490 -15.53 20.00 -26.17
C ILE A 490 -15.43 21.54 -26.19
N ARG A 491 -16.55 22.27 -26.08
CA ARG A 491 -16.52 23.74 -25.90
C ARG A 491 -15.87 24.17 -24.58
N ALA A 492 -16.16 23.47 -23.49
CA ALA A 492 -15.56 23.72 -22.18
C ALA A 492 -14.05 23.42 -22.13
N MET A 493 -13.53 22.56 -23.04
CA MET A 493 -12.09 22.32 -23.17
C MET A 493 -11.30 23.48 -23.81
N ILE A 494 -11.95 24.43 -24.50
CA ILE A 494 -11.22 25.26 -25.49
C ILE A 494 -11.50 26.77 -25.42
N THR A 495 -12.43 27.29 -24.62
CA THR A 495 -12.60 28.76 -24.51
C THR A 495 -12.14 29.33 -23.18
N PRO A 496 -10.94 29.95 -23.11
CA PRO A 496 -10.67 31.03 -22.15
C PRO A 496 -11.34 32.33 -22.62
N ASP A 497 -12.21 32.90 -21.79
CA ASP A 497 -12.80 34.22 -22.00
C ASP A 497 -11.88 35.28 -21.37
N ASP A 498 -10.66 35.45 -21.90
CA ASP A 498 -9.86 36.64 -21.56
C ASP A 498 -8.84 37.02 -22.63
N THR A 499 -8.83 38.30 -23.01
CA THR A 499 -8.07 38.85 -24.15
C THR A 499 -6.90 39.73 -23.68
N ARG A 500 -6.14 39.27 -22.69
CA ARG A 500 -4.91 39.95 -22.23
C ARG A 500 -3.69 39.03 -22.40
N ALA A 501 -2.95 39.25 -23.47
CA ALA A 501 -1.70 38.55 -23.77
C ALA A 501 -0.52 39.24 -23.04
N ASP A 502 -0.09 38.67 -21.91
CA ASP A 502 1.29 38.81 -21.45
C ASP A 502 2.12 37.67 -22.08
N GLY A 503 3.38 37.93 -22.42
CA GLY A 503 4.19 37.05 -23.27
C GLY A 503 4.82 35.83 -22.56
N SER A 504 4.28 35.35 -21.43
CA SER A 504 4.91 34.31 -20.60
C SER A 504 4.45 32.89 -20.97
N ASP A 505 5.39 31.94 -21.10
CA ASP A 505 5.09 30.52 -21.30
C ASP A 505 4.47 29.92 -20.02
N ARG A 506 3.37 29.18 -20.15
CA ARG A 506 2.55 28.75 -18.98
C ARG A 506 2.58 27.25 -18.75
N ALA A 507 2.70 26.81 -17.49
CA ALA A 507 2.74 25.40 -17.15
C ALA A 507 1.35 24.74 -17.20
N ILE A 508 1.29 23.54 -17.78
CA ILE A 508 0.07 22.73 -17.86
C ILE A 508 0.30 21.32 -17.33
N SER A 509 -0.73 20.74 -16.72
CA SER A 509 -0.77 19.34 -16.30
C SER A 509 -2.03 18.65 -16.79
N VAL A 510 -1.88 17.40 -17.23
CA VAL A 510 -2.95 16.58 -17.80
C VAL A 510 -2.92 15.19 -17.16
N TRP A 511 -4.11 14.69 -16.82
CA TRP A 511 -4.35 13.30 -16.46
C TRP A 511 -5.43 12.72 -17.35
N ALA A 512 -5.19 11.55 -17.93
CA ALA A 512 -6.18 10.81 -18.70
C ALA A 512 -6.23 9.37 -18.21
N GLN A 513 -7.43 8.82 -18.07
CA GLN A 513 -7.64 7.42 -17.73
C GLN A 513 -8.86 6.83 -18.44
N ILE A 514 -8.78 5.54 -18.74
CA ILE A 514 -9.91 4.70 -19.15
C ILE A 514 -9.77 3.33 -18.48
N ILE A 515 -10.88 2.84 -17.94
CA ILE A 515 -10.98 1.56 -17.23
C ILE A 515 -12.23 0.86 -17.75
N THR A 516 -12.08 -0.39 -18.20
CA THR A 516 -13.18 -1.29 -18.54
C THR A 516 -13.13 -2.54 -17.67
N SER A 517 -14.29 -3.05 -17.24
CA SER A 517 -14.36 -4.28 -16.43
C SER A 517 -14.03 -5.55 -17.23
N ALA A 518 -14.16 -5.50 -18.56
CA ALA A 518 -13.83 -6.56 -19.49
C ALA A 518 -13.03 -6.03 -20.69
N ARG A 519 -12.26 -6.91 -21.33
CA ARG A 519 -11.49 -6.59 -22.54
C ARG A 519 -12.41 -6.39 -23.75
N VAL A 520 -12.44 -5.17 -24.30
CA VAL A 520 -13.38 -4.77 -25.36
C VAL A 520 -13.24 -5.62 -26.63
N ASP A 521 -12.02 -6.03 -26.98
CA ASP A 521 -11.70 -6.88 -28.14
C ASP A 521 -12.24 -8.31 -28.01
N THR A 522 -12.53 -8.76 -26.79
CA THR A 522 -13.06 -10.10 -26.51
C THR A 522 -14.58 -10.19 -26.51
N LEU A 523 -15.28 -9.06 -26.39
CA LEU A 523 -16.73 -9.00 -26.26
C LEU A 523 -17.49 -9.45 -27.53
N GLN A 524 -18.62 -10.12 -27.34
CA GLN A 524 -19.53 -10.56 -28.39
C GLN A 524 -20.75 -9.65 -28.50
N PRO A 525 -21.49 -9.64 -29.65
CA PRO A 525 -22.74 -8.89 -29.76
C PRO A 525 -23.73 -9.28 -28.66
N GLY A 526 -24.23 -8.28 -27.93
CA GLY A 526 -25.09 -8.45 -26.76
C GLY A 526 -24.36 -8.35 -25.42
N ASP A 527 -23.04 -8.54 -25.38
CA ASP A 527 -22.24 -8.39 -24.16
C ASP A 527 -22.15 -6.91 -23.75
N THR A 528 -22.00 -6.69 -22.44
CA THR A 528 -21.84 -5.37 -21.86
C THR A 528 -20.62 -5.30 -20.96
N THR A 529 -19.99 -4.13 -20.87
CA THR A 529 -18.90 -3.86 -19.95
C THR A 529 -19.05 -2.47 -19.35
N ASP A 530 -18.78 -2.33 -18.05
CA ASP A 530 -18.72 -1.02 -17.44
C ASP A 530 -17.48 -0.27 -17.94
N VAL A 531 -17.66 0.98 -18.34
CA VAL A 531 -16.57 1.88 -18.70
C VAL A 531 -16.55 3.08 -17.77
N ARG A 532 -15.35 3.41 -17.29
CA ARG A 532 -15.07 4.65 -16.58
C ARG A 532 -13.91 5.34 -17.28
N ALA A 533 -14.12 6.58 -17.71
CA ALA A 533 -13.05 7.40 -18.24
C ALA A 533 -12.99 8.71 -17.46
N ARG A 534 -11.80 9.27 -17.31
CA ARG A 534 -11.63 10.58 -16.69
C ARG A 534 -10.52 11.33 -17.39
N LEU A 535 -10.76 12.60 -17.65
CA LEU A 535 -9.81 13.53 -18.22
C LEU A 535 -9.78 14.76 -17.33
N THR A 536 -8.62 15.02 -16.75
CA THR A 536 -8.38 16.16 -15.85
C THR A 536 -7.27 17.01 -16.44
N TYR A 537 -7.47 18.32 -16.43
CA TYR A 537 -6.52 19.31 -16.93
C TYR A 537 -6.47 20.48 -15.95
N ALA A 538 -5.28 21.02 -15.72
CA ALA A 538 -5.08 22.28 -15.01
C ALA A 538 -3.98 23.11 -15.68
N ALA A 539 -4.21 24.42 -15.75
CA ALA A 539 -3.24 25.39 -16.20
C ALA A 539 -3.03 26.47 -15.14
N ALA A 540 -1.76 26.84 -14.91
CA ALA A 540 -1.41 27.99 -14.11
C ALA A 540 -1.61 29.26 -14.97
N VAL A 541 -2.75 29.90 -14.81
CA VAL A 541 -3.09 31.24 -15.34
C VAL A 541 -3.32 32.14 -14.12
N ASP A 542 -3.26 33.47 -14.28
CA ASP A 542 -3.53 34.46 -13.22
C ASP A 542 -4.83 34.17 -12.45
N ASP A 543 -5.79 33.48 -13.08
CA ASP A 543 -6.84 32.71 -12.43
C ASP A 543 -6.71 31.20 -12.74
N VAL A 544 -6.61 30.36 -11.71
CA VAL A 544 -6.46 28.90 -11.86
C VAL A 544 -7.62 28.32 -12.67
N SER A 545 -7.32 27.83 -13.88
CA SER A 545 -8.30 27.22 -14.77
C SER A 545 -8.13 25.71 -14.75
N ALA A 546 -9.19 24.99 -14.38
CA ALA A 546 -9.17 23.54 -14.29
C ALA A 546 -10.42 22.92 -14.93
N LEU A 547 -10.26 21.74 -15.50
CA LEU A 547 -11.34 20.95 -16.07
C LEU A 547 -11.18 19.50 -15.59
N ASP A 548 -12.20 18.94 -14.95
CA ASP A 548 -12.31 17.53 -14.59
C ASP A 548 -13.56 16.95 -15.25
N THR A 549 -13.39 16.12 -16.27
CA THR A 549 -14.49 15.43 -16.94
C THR A 549 -14.44 13.95 -16.61
N ARG A 550 -15.51 13.42 -16.01
CA ARG A 550 -15.68 12.00 -15.68
C ARG A 550 -16.80 11.41 -16.52
N PHE A 551 -16.52 10.29 -17.15
CA PHE A 551 -17.47 9.47 -17.86
C PHE A 551 -17.67 8.17 -17.09
N SER A 552 -18.91 7.77 -16.87
CA SER A 552 -19.25 6.46 -16.32
C SER A 552 -20.50 5.94 -17.01
N GLY A 553 -20.46 4.69 -17.47
CA GLY A 553 -21.59 4.10 -18.16
C GLY A 553 -21.37 2.64 -18.53
N GLU A 554 -22.37 2.08 -19.19
CA GLU A 554 -22.35 0.72 -19.73
C GLU A 554 -22.08 0.79 -21.23
N LEU A 555 -21.06 0.07 -21.69
CA LEU A 555 -20.72 -0.09 -23.08
C LEU A 555 -21.28 -1.43 -23.59
N ARG A 556 -22.29 -1.38 -24.44
CA ARG A 556 -22.91 -2.59 -25.03
C ARG A 556 -22.43 -2.81 -26.45
N VAL A 557 -22.01 -4.03 -26.78
CA VAL A 557 -21.69 -4.41 -28.16
C VAL A 557 -22.98 -4.64 -28.95
N VAL A 558 -23.18 -3.84 -29.99
CA VAL A 558 -24.34 -3.94 -30.90
C VAL A 558 -24.01 -4.82 -32.09
N GLN A 559 -22.80 -4.73 -32.60
CA GLN A 559 -22.36 -5.50 -33.76
C GLN A 559 -20.87 -5.80 -33.70
N ARG A 560 -20.50 -6.99 -34.17
CA ARG A 560 -19.11 -7.41 -34.37
C ARG A 560 -18.98 -7.97 -35.78
N GLN A 561 -17.99 -7.49 -36.54
CA GLN A 561 -17.73 -7.93 -37.89
C GLN A 561 -16.23 -8.23 -38.05
N ALA A 562 -15.92 -9.42 -38.55
CA ALA A 562 -14.58 -9.74 -39.02
C ALA A 562 -14.40 -9.15 -40.42
N GLY A 563 -13.30 -8.42 -40.62
CA GLY A 563 -12.95 -7.76 -41.85
C GLY A 563 -11.54 -8.08 -42.29
N THR A 564 -11.15 -7.52 -43.43
CA THR A 564 -9.77 -7.43 -43.85
C THR A 564 -9.50 -6.00 -44.27
N ALA A 565 -8.47 -5.37 -43.70
CA ALA A 565 -7.97 -4.07 -44.11
C ALA A 565 -6.58 -4.27 -44.69
N ASN A 566 -6.36 -3.83 -45.94
CA ASN A 566 -5.09 -4.01 -46.67
C ASN A 566 -4.57 -5.46 -46.78
N GLY A 567 -5.43 -6.48 -46.60
CA GLY A 567 -5.04 -7.89 -46.69
C GLY A 567 -4.77 -8.56 -45.33
N ALA A 568 -4.74 -7.78 -44.24
CA ALA A 568 -4.59 -8.29 -42.88
C ALA A 568 -5.95 -8.42 -42.17
N PRO A 569 -6.12 -9.41 -41.26
CA PRO A 569 -7.38 -9.62 -40.54
C PRO A 569 -7.66 -8.47 -39.56
N THR A 570 -8.88 -7.92 -39.61
CA THR A 570 -9.36 -6.90 -38.67
C THR A 570 -10.66 -7.32 -38.01
N VAL A 571 -10.91 -6.79 -36.81
CA VAL A 571 -12.16 -6.95 -36.07
C VAL A 571 -12.76 -5.57 -35.84
N GLN A 572 -13.94 -5.33 -36.40
CA GLN A 572 -14.70 -4.11 -36.18
C GLN A 572 -15.82 -4.37 -35.17
N LEU A 573 -15.91 -3.52 -34.14
CA LEU A 573 -16.99 -3.52 -33.16
C LEU A 573 -17.75 -2.21 -33.24
N LEU A 574 -19.09 -2.30 -33.29
CA LEU A 574 -19.97 -1.17 -33.03
C LEU A 574 -20.54 -1.34 -31.63
N THR A 575 -20.26 -0.37 -30.78
CA THR A 575 -20.75 -0.34 -29.41
C THR A 575 -21.63 0.88 -29.19
N VAL A 576 -22.51 0.77 -28.21
CA VAL A 576 -23.37 1.85 -27.75
C VAL A 576 -23.08 2.10 -26.28
N LEU A 577 -22.71 3.35 -25.96
CA LEU A 577 -22.46 3.83 -24.62
C LEU A 577 -23.70 4.53 -24.06
N ASP A 578 -24.22 4.02 -22.95
CA ASP A 578 -25.27 4.63 -22.13
C ASP A 578 -24.70 4.98 -20.75
N GLY A 579 -24.86 6.22 -20.28
CA GLY A 579 -24.25 6.63 -19.02
C GLY A 579 -24.39 8.11 -18.69
N PHE A 580 -23.44 8.62 -17.90
CA PHE A 580 -23.38 10.01 -17.47
C PHE A 580 -22.00 10.59 -17.67
N MET A 581 -21.96 11.87 -18.03
CA MET A 581 -20.76 12.70 -18.06
C MET A 581 -20.89 13.77 -16.99
N ASP A 582 -19.98 13.78 -16.02
CA ASP A 582 -19.86 14.83 -15.02
C ASP A 582 -18.67 15.72 -15.38
N THR A 583 -18.96 16.96 -15.74
CA THR A 583 -17.95 17.96 -16.09
C THR A 583 -17.88 18.99 -14.97
N PHE A 584 -16.68 19.16 -14.42
CA PHE A 584 -16.36 20.18 -13.43
C PHE A 584 -15.33 21.15 -14.04
N THR A 585 -15.59 22.44 -13.96
CA THR A 585 -14.72 23.51 -14.46
C THR A 585 -14.47 24.55 -13.38
N ILE A 586 -13.24 25.03 -13.27
CA ILE A 586 -12.90 26.23 -12.53
C ILE A 586 -12.60 27.30 -13.58
N ASP A 587 -13.39 28.38 -13.55
CA ASP A 587 -13.37 29.46 -14.52
C ASP A 587 -13.33 30.77 -13.72
N ASN A 588 -12.22 31.51 -13.80
CA ASN A 588 -11.94 32.69 -12.97
C ASN A 588 -12.13 32.45 -11.46
N GLY A 589 -11.65 31.30 -10.97
CA GLY A 589 -11.75 30.89 -9.56
C GLY A 589 -13.13 30.39 -9.11
N GLU A 590 -14.17 30.45 -9.95
CA GLU A 590 -15.50 29.93 -9.60
C GLU A 590 -15.68 28.46 -10.04
N PRO A 591 -15.98 27.54 -9.10
CA PRO A 591 -16.26 26.14 -9.44
C PRO A 591 -17.67 25.98 -10.04
N LYS A 592 -17.76 25.40 -11.24
CA LYS A 592 -19.00 25.06 -11.94
C LYS A 592 -19.03 23.57 -12.21
N SER A 593 -20.12 22.87 -11.85
CA SER A 593 -20.31 21.44 -12.12
C SER A 593 -21.55 21.21 -12.97
N ARG A 594 -21.47 20.28 -13.93
CA ARG A 594 -22.57 19.92 -14.81
C ARG A 594 -22.56 18.42 -15.09
N VAL A 595 -23.62 17.73 -14.66
CA VAL A 595 -23.88 16.34 -15.02
C VAL A 595 -24.80 16.29 -16.23
N THR A 596 -24.40 15.56 -17.28
CA THR A 596 -25.20 15.40 -18.48
C THR A 596 -25.36 13.93 -18.85
N PRO A 597 -26.59 13.43 -19.07
CA PRO A 597 -26.80 12.04 -19.49
C PRO A 597 -26.32 11.82 -20.92
N ILE A 598 -25.65 10.68 -21.14
CA ILE A 598 -25.29 10.14 -22.45
C ILE A 598 -26.29 9.02 -22.75
N ARG A 599 -27.01 9.14 -23.87
CA ARG A 599 -27.94 8.11 -24.34
C ARG A 599 -27.56 7.71 -25.75
N ALA A 600 -27.31 6.43 -25.91
CA ALA A 600 -27.02 5.77 -27.18
C ALA A 600 -25.87 6.38 -27.99
N LEU A 601 -24.75 6.75 -27.35
CA LEU A 601 -23.58 7.25 -28.08
C LEU A 601 -22.90 6.08 -28.81
N GLN A 602 -22.84 6.15 -30.13
CA GLN A 602 -22.18 5.12 -30.94
C GLN A 602 -20.66 5.30 -30.91
N VAL A 603 -19.96 4.22 -30.54
CA VAL A 603 -18.50 4.14 -30.56
C VAL A 603 -18.11 2.95 -31.42
N GLY A 604 -17.41 3.24 -32.52
CA GLY A 604 -16.82 2.24 -33.40
C GLY A 604 -15.40 1.93 -32.97
N TRP A 605 -15.05 0.64 -32.95
CA TRP A 605 -13.71 0.15 -32.66
C TRP A 605 -13.25 -0.69 -33.84
N GLU A 606 -11.98 -0.57 -34.20
CA GLU A 606 -11.32 -1.45 -35.15
C GLU A 606 -10.00 -1.91 -34.54
N PHE A 607 -9.84 -3.23 -34.47
CA PHE A 607 -8.62 -3.88 -34.02
C PHE A 607 -8.01 -4.62 -35.21
N GLY A 608 -6.72 -4.50 -35.42
CA GLY A 608 -6.05 -5.15 -36.54
C GLY A 608 -4.56 -5.32 -36.29
N VAL A 609 -3.92 -5.99 -37.23
CA VAL A 609 -2.47 -6.03 -37.36
C VAL A 609 -2.17 -5.56 -38.77
N ASP A 610 -1.17 -4.71 -38.99
CA ASP A 610 -0.79 -4.31 -40.35
C ASP A 610 0.20 -5.27 -41.00
N ASP A 611 0.56 -4.97 -42.26
CA ASP A 611 1.49 -5.78 -43.07
C ASP A 611 2.90 -5.88 -42.47
N THR A 612 3.24 -5.04 -41.48
CA THR A 612 4.52 -5.08 -40.75
C THR A 612 4.46 -5.88 -39.46
N GLY A 613 3.28 -6.40 -39.09
CA GLY A 613 3.06 -7.10 -37.83
C GLY A 613 2.78 -6.15 -36.65
N ALA A 614 2.56 -4.85 -36.89
CA ALA A 614 2.22 -3.90 -35.83
C ALA A 614 0.73 -3.95 -35.49
N GLU A 615 0.41 -3.93 -34.20
CA GLU A 615 -0.98 -3.89 -33.73
C GLU A 615 -1.57 -2.50 -34.00
N GLN A 616 -2.78 -2.47 -34.54
CA GLN A 616 -3.52 -1.25 -34.85
C GLN A 616 -4.83 -1.21 -34.06
N LEU A 617 -5.12 -0.05 -33.48
CA LEU A 617 -6.37 0.28 -32.82
C LEU A 617 -6.94 1.57 -33.40
N GLN A 618 -8.18 1.54 -33.85
CA GLN A 618 -8.92 2.74 -34.20
C GLN A 618 -10.20 2.84 -33.38
N VAL A 619 -10.44 3.99 -32.76
CA VAL A 619 -11.65 4.27 -31.99
C VAL A 619 -12.31 5.54 -32.53
N GLY A 620 -13.53 5.40 -33.04
CA GLY A 620 -14.28 6.46 -33.67
C GLY A 620 -15.57 6.79 -32.92
N PHE A 621 -15.81 8.08 -32.69
CA PHE A 621 -17.06 8.61 -32.17
C PHE A 621 -17.75 9.39 -33.29
N THR A 622 -19.01 9.07 -33.58
CA THR A 622 -19.78 9.78 -34.60
C THR A 622 -21.00 10.47 -33.99
N GLN A 623 -21.21 11.73 -34.36
CA GLN A 623 -22.42 12.47 -33.99
C GLN A 623 -22.93 13.26 -35.21
N GLY A 624 -23.98 12.75 -35.84
CA GLY A 624 -24.55 13.37 -37.04
C GLY A 624 -23.60 13.30 -38.24
N ARG A 625 -23.11 14.46 -38.71
CA ARG A 625 -22.18 14.56 -39.86
C ARG A 625 -20.73 14.79 -39.47
N SER A 626 -20.41 14.88 -38.18
CA SER A 626 -19.04 15.11 -37.71
C SER A 626 -18.65 14.02 -36.71
N GLY A 627 -17.37 13.71 -36.63
CA GLY A 627 -16.85 12.71 -35.71
C GLY A 627 -15.40 12.95 -35.33
N LEU A 628 -14.98 12.27 -34.27
CA LEU A 628 -13.60 12.18 -33.84
C LEU A 628 -13.13 10.74 -34.04
N VAL A 629 -11.87 10.58 -34.42
CA VAL A 629 -11.25 9.27 -34.56
C VAL A 629 -9.85 9.31 -33.96
N LEU A 630 -9.60 8.39 -33.05
CA LEU A 630 -8.28 8.09 -32.51
C LEU A 630 -7.75 6.87 -33.26
N SER A 631 -6.59 7.00 -33.87
CA SER A 631 -5.86 5.89 -34.50
C SER A 631 -4.56 5.70 -33.76
N ALA A 632 -4.26 4.49 -33.31
CA ALA A 632 -3.04 4.13 -32.59
C ALA A 632 -2.40 2.89 -33.23
N THR A 633 -1.07 2.90 -33.32
CA THR A 633 -0.25 1.78 -33.79
C THR A 633 0.79 1.44 -32.73
N SER A 634 1.03 0.15 -32.53
CA SER A 634 1.99 -0.39 -31.56
C SER A 634 2.98 -1.32 -32.27
N SER A 635 4.28 -1.00 -32.23
CA SER A 635 5.33 -1.75 -32.95
C SER A 635 6.67 -1.81 -32.21
N GLY A 636 7.50 -2.82 -32.53
CA GLY A 636 8.91 -2.92 -32.10
C GLY A 636 9.18 -3.48 -30.69
N VAL A 637 10.46 -3.68 -30.37
CA VAL A 637 11.00 -4.03 -29.04
C VAL A 637 12.22 -3.13 -28.76
N PRO A 638 12.18 -2.20 -27.78
CA PRO A 638 11.05 -1.92 -26.87
C PRO A 638 9.81 -1.42 -27.62
N ARG A 639 8.63 -1.67 -27.04
CA ARG A 639 7.33 -1.35 -27.64
C ARG A 639 7.19 0.17 -27.83
N LYS A 640 6.87 0.60 -29.05
CA LYS A 640 6.58 2.00 -29.39
C LYS A 640 5.10 2.13 -29.75
N ILE A 641 4.42 3.10 -29.14
CA ILE A 641 3.03 3.43 -29.43
C ILE A 641 2.99 4.82 -30.07
N GLN A 642 2.43 4.91 -31.27
CA GLN A 642 2.13 6.17 -31.93
C GLN A 642 0.63 6.29 -32.09
N ALA A 643 0.05 7.41 -31.66
CA ALA A 643 -1.37 7.67 -31.79
C ALA A 643 -1.63 9.05 -32.39
N VAL A 644 -2.70 9.15 -33.18
CA VAL A 644 -3.16 10.39 -33.82
C VAL A 644 -4.65 10.54 -33.57
N LEU A 645 -5.04 11.67 -32.98
CA LEU A 645 -6.42 12.09 -32.85
C LEU A 645 -6.77 13.00 -34.02
N SER A 646 -7.84 12.67 -34.76
CA SER A 646 -8.31 13.42 -35.92
C SER A 646 -9.79 13.73 -35.84
N GLN A 647 -10.20 14.87 -36.38
CA GLN A 647 -11.60 15.23 -36.61
C GLN A 647 -11.98 14.97 -38.08
N PHE A 648 -13.23 14.58 -38.33
CA PHE A 648 -13.73 14.38 -39.70
C PHE A 648 -15.17 14.88 -39.89
N VAL A 649 -15.52 15.24 -41.14
CA VAL A 649 -16.87 15.66 -41.54
C VAL A 649 -17.37 14.86 -42.75
N LEU A 650 -18.50 14.17 -42.59
CA LEU A 650 -19.17 13.38 -43.62
C LEU A 650 -20.03 14.29 -44.53
N ARG A 651 -19.72 14.33 -45.84
CA ARG A 651 -20.58 14.97 -46.86
C ARG A 651 -21.51 13.93 -47.50
N PRO A 652 -22.81 14.21 -47.69
CA PRO A 652 -23.69 13.32 -48.43
C PRO A 652 -23.37 13.35 -49.93
N THR A 653 -23.17 12.18 -50.54
CA THR A 653 -23.12 12.00 -51.99
C THR A 653 -24.54 11.95 -52.54
N PRO A 654 -24.98 12.84 -53.46
CA PRO A 654 -26.33 12.79 -54.02
C PRO A 654 -26.48 11.57 -54.95
N GLY A 655 -27.46 10.69 -54.70
CA GLY A 655 -27.92 9.70 -55.68
C GLY A 655 -27.70 8.22 -55.38
N LEU A 656 -27.20 7.83 -54.21
CA LEU A 656 -27.14 6.41 -53.78
C LEU A 656 -28.32 6.07 -52.85
N PRO A 657 -29.07 4.98 -53.08
CA PRO A 657 -29.98 4.44 -52.07
C PRO A 657 -29.13 4.00 -50.87
N THR A 658 -29.60 4.31 -49.66
CA THR A 658 -28.99 3.97 -48.37
C THR A 658 -28.36 2.57 -48.37
N PRO A 659 -27.03 2.45 -48.22
CA PRO A 659 -26.41 1.21 -47.78
C PRO A 659 -26.29 1.20 -46.25
N GLY A 660 -26.32 0.02 -45.66
CA GLY A 660 -26.16 -0.19 -44.22
C GLY A 660 -24.83 0.32 -43.64
N LEU A 661 -24.80 0.40 -42.31
CA LEU A 661 -23.71 0.86 -41.44
C LEU A 661 -23.12 2.25 -41.80
N PRO A 662 -23.04 3.22 -40.87
CA PRO A 662 -22.02 4.25 -40.99
C PRO A 662 -20.66 3.54 -40.83
N THR A 663 -20.10 3.04 -41.93
CA THR A 663 -18.68 2.66 -41.94
C THR A 663 -17.91 3.92 -41.59
N LEU A 664 -17.10 3.84 -40.52
CA LEU A 664 -16.08 4.84 -40.28
C LEU A 664 -15.31 5.02 -41.61
N PRO A 665 -15.02 6.26 -42.05
CA PRO A 665 -14.20 6.42 -43.24
C PRO A 665 -12.88 5.69 -42.98
N ILE A 666 -12.56 4.70 -43.81
CA ILE A 666 -11.27 4.01 -43.79
C ILE A 666 -10.23 5.11 -44.03
N LEU A 667 -9.56 5.52 -42.95
CA LEU A 667 -8.38 6.36 -43.05
C LEU A 667 -7.20 5.44 -43.27
N PRO A 668 -6.34 5.71 -44.26
CA PRO A 668 -5.12 4.92 -44.41
C PRO A 668 -4.30 5.04 -43.11
N PRO A 669 -3.63 3.96 -42.66
CA PRO A 669 -2.70 4.04 -41.56
C PRO A 669 -1.61 5.07 -41.86
N VAL A 670 -1.16 5.79 -40.84
CA VAL A 670 0.03 6.65 -40.93
C VAL A 670 1.23 5.71 -41.04
N VAL A 671 1.70 5.47 -42.26
CA VAL A 671 2.90 4.65 -42.51
C VAL A 671 4.15 5.50 -42.28
N PRO A 672 5.14 5.05 -41.49
CA PRO A 672 6.42 5.71 -41.41
C PRO A 672 7.16 5.54 -42.74
N VAL A 673 7.44 6.64 -43.43
CA VAL A 673 8.32 6.62 -44.61
C VAL A 673 9.76 6.77 -44.12
N GLU A 674 10.44 5.64 -43.90
CA GLU A 674 11.90 5.62 -43.87
C GLU A 674 12.43 5.62 -45.31
N GLY A 675 13.40 6.51 -45.57
CA GLY A 675 13.73 7.00 -46.90
C GLY A 675 13.99 5.94 -47.96
N LYS A 676 13.29 6.08 -49.09
CA LYS A 676 13.83 5.84 -50.44
C LYS A 676 12.96 6.56 -51.47
N THR A 677 13.59 7.48 -52.20
CA THR A 677 13.08 8.02 -53.46
C THR A 677 13.09 6.92 -54.52
N SER A 678 11.95 6.54 -55.08
CA SER A 678 11.82 6.23 -56.51
C SER A 678 10.41 5.75 -56.89
N ASP A 679 9.91 6.39 -57.94
CA ASP A 679 9.19 5.78 -59.06
C ASP A 679 7.69 5.51 -58.93
N TRP A 680 6.87 6.54 -59.18
CA TRP A 680 5.56 6.38 -59.81
C TRP A 680 5.25 7.59 -60.71
N THR A 681 5.96 7.67 -61.85
CA THR A 681 5.46 8.44 -63.00
C THR A 681 4.61 7.51 -63.88
N SER A 682 3.30 7.44 -63.64
CA SER A 682 2.35 7.11 -64.70
C SER A 682 0.89 7.38 -64.28
N GLY A 683 0.24 8.29 -65.00
CA GLY A 683 -1.23 8.30 -65.09
C GLY A 683 -1.91 9.55 -64.53
N VAL A 684 -1.89 10.62 -65.34
CA VAL A 684 -2.96 11.61 -65.61
C VAL A 684 -2.29 12.97 -65.84
N GLY A 685 -2.23 13.37 -67.11
CA GLY A 685 -1.65 14.64 -67.53
C GLY A 685 -2.59 15.82 -67.31
N GLY A 686 -2.03 16.94 -66.88
CA GLY A 686 -2.70 18.24 -66.94
C GLY A 686 -2.05 19.29 -66.03
N ARG A 687 -1.37 20.29 -66.65
CA ARG A 687 -0.84 21.59 -66.17
C ARG A 687 -0.22 21.76 -64.76
N PHE A 688 -0.62 21.02 -63.73
CA PHE A 688 -0.08 21.03 -62.35
C PHE A 688 1.35 20.48 -62.25
N ALA A 689 1.71 19.48 -63.07
CA ALA A 689 3.03 18.85 -63.03
C ALA A 689 4.20 19.82 -63.33
N ARG A 690 3.99 20.84 -64.17
CA ARG A 690 5.04 21.82 -64.52
C ARG A 690 5.24 22.92 -63.46
N ILE A 691 4.28 23.12 -62.57
CA ILE A 691 4.35 24.09 -61.47
C ILE A 691 5.07 23.45 -60.27
N PHE A 692 4.76 22.18 -59.99
CA PHE A 692 5.40 21.41 -58.91
C PHE A 692 6.90 21.13 -59.19
N GLU A 693 7.27 20.90 -60.45
CA GLU A 693 8.67 20.69 -60.86
C GLU A 693 9.53 21.98 -60.79
N ARG A 694 8.91 23.17 -60.87
CA ARG A 694 9.61 24.46 -60.67
C ARG A 694 9.83 24.81 -59.20
N MET A 695 8.91 24.43 -58.31
CA MET A 695 9.02 24.70 -56.86
C MET A 695 10.00 23.75 -56.15
N THR A 696 10.16 22.53 -56.66
CA THR A 696 11.14 21.56 -56.12
C THR A 696 12.57 21.86 -56.55
N LYS A 697 12.80 22.45 -57.73
CA LYS A 697 14.14 22.88 -58.19
C LYS A 697 14.64 24.17 -57.53
N SER A 698 13.81 24.92 -56.79
CA SER A 698 14.20 26.19 -56.14
C SER A 698 14.58 26.06 -54.65
N GLY A 699 14.67 24.84 -54.10
CA GLY A 699 15.23 24.62 -52.75
C GLY A 699 14.43 25.20 -51.58
N MET A 700 13.13 25.49 -51.74
CA MET A 700 12.36 26.30 -50.79
C MET A 700 11.57 25.50 -49.73
N LEU A 701 11.75 24.18 -49.63
CA LEU A 701 11.11 23.33 -48.61
C LEU A 701 12.12 22.35 -48.01
N SER A 702 12.61 22.67 -46.81
CA SER A 702 13.25 21.70 -45.92
C SER A 702 12.19 20.85 -45.24
N ALA A 703 12.27 19.53 -45.42
CA ALA A 703 11.26 18.55 -45.05
C ALA A 703 11.18 18.29 -43.52
N VAL A 704 9.95 18.25 -42.99
CA VAL A 704 9.60 17.50 -41.79
C VAL A 704 9.22 16.07 -42.24
N PRO A 705 9.86 14.99 -41.75
CA PRO A 705 9.48 13.63 -42.13
C PRO A 705 8.18 13.21 -41.44
N GLY A 706 7.22 12.62 -42.18
CA GLY A 706 6.20 11.73 -41.60
C GLY A 706 4.71 12.09 -41.72
N LEU A 707 4.30 13.18 -42.36
CA LEU A 707 2.87 13.50 -42.53
C LEU A 707 2.36 13.09 -43.93
N SER A 708 1.51 12.05 -43.99
CA SER A 708 0.66 11.83 -45.17
C SER A 708 -0.57 12.73 -45.09
N THR A 709 -0.92 13.38 -46.20
CA THR A 709 -2.13 14.20 -46.29
C THR A 709 -3.35 13.29 -46.32
N ALA A 710 -4.06 13.17 -45.20
CA ALA A 710 -5.39 12.58 -45.16
C ALA A 710 -6.32 13.31 -46.16
N GLY A 711 -7.27 12.58 -46.76
CA GLY A 711 -8.20 13.16 -47.74
C GLY A 711 -8.94 14.42 -47.22
N PRO A 712 -9.56 15.21 -48.11
CA PRO A 712 -10.00 16.60 -47.87
C PRO A 712 -11.05 16.84 -46.76
N ASN A 713 -11.40 15.81 -45.97
CA ASN A 713 -12.43 15.85 -44.92
C ASN A 713 -11.94 15.38 -43.54
N VAL A 714 -10.64 15.08 -43.35
CA VAL A 714 -10.06 14.68 -42.05
C VAL A 714 -8.92 15.60 -41.67
N THR A 715 -8.92 16.09 -40.43
CA THR A 715 -7.91 17.02 -39.91
C THR A 715 -7.31 16.46 -38.62
N PRO A 716 -6.00 16.17 -38.56
CA PRO A 716 -5.34 15.78 -37.33
C PRO A 716 -5.35 16.95 -36.33
N ILE A 717 -5.66 16.67 -35.07
CA ILE A 717 -5.74 17.65 -33.98
C ILE A 717 -4.78 17.33 -32.82
N GLY A 718 -4.17 16.14 -32.80
CA GLY A 718 -3.08 15.82 -31.89
C GLY A 718 -2.39 14.50 -32.21
N THR A 719 -1.15 14.35 -31.76
CA THR A 719 -0.33 13.15 -31.87
C THR A 719 0.26 12.78 -30.51
N VAL A 720 0.47 11.50 -30.26
CA VAL A 720 1.12 10.99 -29.05
C VAL A 720 2.15 9.97 -29.48
N GLU A 721 3.37 10.07 -28.97
CA GLU A 721 4.43 9.09 -29.16
C GLU A 721 4.90 8.61 -27.80
N LEU A 722 4.84 7.30 -27.55
CA LEU A 722 5.25 6.65 -26.30
C LEU A 722 6.21 5.50 -26.61
N THR A 723 7.21 5.30 -25.76
CA THR A 723 8.16 4.18 -25.85
C THR A 723 8.31 3.51 -24.49
N ASP A 724 8.33 2.19 -24.49
CA ASP A 724 8.50 1.39 -23.27
C ASP A 724 9.91 1.59 -22.70
N THR A 725 9.97 1.99 -21.43
CA THR A 725 11.22 2.37 -20.76
C THR A 725 11.32 1.66 -19.42
N ALA A 726 12.19 0.65 -19.35
CA ALA A 726 12.40 -0.13 -18.13
C ALA A 726 12.84 0.77 -16.96
N GLY A 727 12.15 0.67 -15.83
CA GLY A 727 12.47 1.43 -14.63
C GLY A 727 12.02 2.90 -14.65
N ALA A 728 11.29 3.36 -15.67
CA ALA A 728 10.76 4.73 -15.71
C ALA A 728 9.76 5.06 -14.58
N ALA A 729 9.19 4.02 -13.95
CA ALA A 729 8.36 4.12 -12.77
C ALA A 729 9.14 4.04 -11.45
N THR A 730 10.47 3.94 -11.45
CA THR A 730 11.27 3.82 -10.22
C THR A 730 11.38 5.19 -9.51
N PRO A 731 11.23 5.26 -8.17
CA PRO A 731 11.42 6.52 -7.42
C PRO A 731 12.78 7.16 -7.72
N GLY A 732 12.81 8.49 -7.89
CA GLY A 732 14.03 9.25 -8.19
C GLY A 732 14.44 9.30 -9.66
N THR A 733 13.63 8.76 -10.58
CA THR A 733 13.83 8.95 -12.03
C THR A 733 13.15 10.24 -12.50
N PRO A 734 13.75 11.00 -13.45
CA PRO A 734 13.17 12.24 -13.95
C PRO A 734 11.75 12.08 -14.52
N THR A 735 11.46 10.92 -15.09
CA THR A 735 10.15 10.57 -15.65
C THR A 735 9.08 10.40 -14.59
N ARG A 736 9.41 9.73 -13.48
CA ARG A 736 8.50 9.59 -12.34
C ARG A 736 8.30 10.92 -11.62
N GLU A 737 9.35 11.73 -11.47
CA GLU A 737 9.25 13.06 -10.87
C GLU A 737 8.32 14.00 -11.67
N GLN A 738 8.39 13.95 -13.01
CA GLN A 738 7.49 14.70 -13.88
C GLN A 738 6.03 14.24 -13.75
N ALA A 739 5.79 12.92 -13.69
CA ALA A 739 4.46 12.37 -13.48
C ALA A 739 3.89 12.72 -12.09
N ASP A 740 4.71 12.62 -11.03
CA ASP A 740 4.33 13.02 -9.67
C ASP A 740 4.04 14.53 -9.59
N THR A 741 4.81 15.36 -10.30
CA THR A 741 4.55 16.81 -10.41
C THR A 741 3.19 17.09 -11.06
N ALA A 742 2.84 16.37 -12.14
CA ALA A 742 1.53 16.49 -12.78
C ALA A 742 0.39 16.14 -11.83
N ILE A 743 0.54 15.01 -11.12
CA ILE A 743 -0.46 14.48 -10.21
C ILE A 743 -0.68 15.42 -9.03
N GLU A 744 0.39 15.97 -8.45
CA GLU A 744 0.30 16.88 -7.32
C GLU A 744 -0.32 18.23 -7.69
N LEU A 745 0.03 18.81 -8.86
CA LEU A 745 -0.59 20.06 -9.31
C LEU A 745 -2.09 19.90 -9.52
N LEU A 746 -2.50 18.80 -10.14
CA LEU A 746 -3.91 18.47 -10.34
C LEU A 746 -4.62 18.19 -9.00
N ALA A 747 -3.97 17.49 -8.07
CA ALA A 747 -4.53 17.21 -6.74
C ALA A 747 -4.76 18.47 -5.93
N ALA A 748 -3.77 19.38 -5.88
CA ALA A 748 -3.89 20.65 -5.19
C ALA A 748 -5.03 21.52 -5.77
N THR A 749 -5.12 21.57 -7.11
CA THR A 749 -6.15 22.34 -7.81
C THR A 749 -7.55 21.81 -7.52
N LEU A 750 -7.72 20.49 -7.57
CA LEU A 750 -9.00 19.84 -7.32
C LEU A 750 -9.39 19.93 -5.83
N ALA A 751 -8.46 19.66 -4.90
CA ALA A 751 -8.70 19.75 -3.46
C ALA A 751 -9.03 21.18 -3.01
N GLY A 752 -8.32 22.19 -3.52
CA GLY A 752 -8.59 23.60 -3.24
C GLY A 752 -9.99 24.04 -3.68
N ALA A 753 -10.55 23.41 -4.71
CA ALA A 753 -11.92 23.64 -5.18
C ALA A 753 -12.97 22.72 -4.53
N GLY A 754 -12.59 21.94 -3.50
CA GLY A 754 -13.47 20.98 -2.83
C GLY A 754 -13.86 19.77 -3.68
N ARG A 755 -13.17 19.53 -4.80
CA ARG A 755 -13.42 18.44 -5.74
C ARG A 755 -12.39 17.33 -5.51
N ASP A 756 -12.82 16.15 -5.05
CA ASP A 756 -12.00 14.92 -4.99
C ASP A 756 -10.59 15.06 -4.36
N PRO A 757 -10.51 15.24 -3.02
CA PRO A 757 -9.25 15.38 -2.30
C PRO A 757 -8.36 14.12 -2.34
N ALA A 758 -8.89 12.97 -2.77
CA ALA A 758 -8.17 11.70 -2.86
C ALA A 758 -7.54 11.45 -4.25
N PHE A 759 -7.59 12.43 -5.16
CA PHE A 759 -7.11 12.28 -6.53
C PHE A 759 -5.69 11.72 -6.64
N ALA A 760 -4.73 12.28 -5.87
CA ALA A 760 -3.33 11.87 -5.94
C ALA A 760 -3.12 10.39 -5.58
N VAL A 761 -3.81 9.91 -4.54
CA VAL A 761 -3.72 8.52 -4.08
C VAL A 761 -4.22 7.56 -5.16
N GLY A 762 -5.38 7.86 -5.77
CA GLY A 762 -5.94 7.05 -6.84
C GLY A 762 -5.11 7.07 -8.13
N ALA A 763 -4.63 8.25 -8.53
CA ALA A 763 -3.80 8.41 -9.73
C ALA A 763 -2.48 7.65 -9.62
N ARG A 764 -1.80 7.71 -8.47
CA ARG A 764 -0.55 6.96 -8.21
C ARG A 764 -0.77 5.45 -8.22
N ALA A 765 -1.83 4.98 -7.58
CA ALA A 765 -2.16 3.55 -7.56
C ALA A 765 -2.45 2.99 -8.97
N LEU A 766 -3.02 3.80 -9.86
CA LEU A 766 -3.23 3.41 -11.26
C LEU A 766 -1.92 3.47 -12.07
N LEU A 767 -1.19 4.59 -11.99
CA LEU A 767 -0.02 4.86 -12.83
C LEU A 767 1.21 4.01 -12.45
N TYR A 768 1.46 3.83 -11.16
CA TYR A 768 2.61 3.06 -10.67
C TYR A 768 2.25 1.64 -10.25
N GLY A 769 0.96 1.30 -10.31
CA GLY A 769 0.42 0.13 -9.61
C GLY A 769 0.20 0.44 -8.14
N GLY A 770 -0.79 -0.24 -7.54
CA GLY A 770 -0.82 -0.35 -6.09
C GLY A 770 0.50 -0.96 -5.59
N PRO A 771 0.78 -0.96 -4.27
CA PRO A 771 1.84 -1.82 -3.76
C PRO A 771 1.58 -3.19 -4.35
N ALA A 772 2.44 -3.64 -5.26
CA ALA A 772 2.41 -5.01 -5.67
C ALA A 772 2.43 -5.77 -4.35
N THR A 773 1.43 -6.62 -4.09
CA THR A 773 1.61 -7.71 -3.16
C THR A 773 2.77 -8.50 -3.74
N THR A 774 3.97 -8.04 -3.41
CA THR A 774 5.22 -8.64 -3.79
C THR A 774 5.27 -9.76 -2.80
N VAL A 775 4.67 -10.90 -3.19
CA VAL A 775 5.02 -12.18 -2.61
C VAL A 775 6.51 -12.26 -2.87
N THR A 776 7.28 -11.85 -1.87
CA THR A 776 8.71 -12.07 -1.79
C THR A 776 8.78 -13.58 -1.64
N PRO A 777 9.14 -14.39 -2.67
CA PRO A 777 9.05 -15.83 -2.53
C PRO A 777 9.94 -16.24 -1.37
N ILE A 778 9.30 -16.70 -0.29
CA ILE A 778 9.98 -17.16 0.91
C ILE A 778 10.55 -18.51 0.55
N LYS A 779 11.88 -18.60 0.50
CA LYS A 779 12.54 -19.88 0.33
C LYS A 779 12.67 -20.55 1.69
N ALA A 780 12.01 -21.68 1.87
CA ALA A 780 12.21 -22.51 3.04
C ALA A 780 13.51 -23.31 2.92
N THR A 781 14.20 -23.48 4.04
CA THR A 781 15.35 -24.39 4.17
C THR A 781 14.99 -25.69 4.88
N ARG A 782 13.84 -25.72 5.58
CA ARG A 782 13.27 -26.90 6.23
C ARG A 782 12.01 -27.35 5.49
N ASP A 783 11.68 -28.62 5.64
CA ASP A 783 10.48 -29.29 5.13
C ASP A 783 9.24 -29.07 6.02
N TRP A 784 9.28 -28.09 6.90
CA TRP A 784 8.18 -27.75 7.79
C TRP A 784 8.15 -26.26 8.12
N VAL A 785 6.96 -25.80 8.50
CA VAL A 785 6.69 -24.46 9.04
C VAL A 785 5.98 -24.58 10.40
N LEU A 786 6.18 -23.58 11.27
CA LEU A 786 5.38 -23.42 12.47
C LEU A 786 4.24 -22.45 12.16
N PHE A 787 3.00 -22.80 12.49
CA PHE A 787 1.93 -21.82 12.59
C PHE A 787 1.65 -21.53 14.07
N HIS A 788 1.28 -20.29 14.37
CA HIS A 788 0.71 -19.95 15.66
C HIS A 788 -0.32 -18.82 15.52
N ARG A 789 -1.27 -18.77 16.44
CA ARG A 789 -2.24 -17.68 16.53
C ARG A 789 -1.49 -16.37 16.76
N ARG A 790 -1.81 -15.35 15.96
CA ARG A 790 -1.18 -14.03 16.06
C ARG A 790 -1.53 -13.41 17.41
N GLU A 791 -0.57 -12.73 18.00
CA GLU A 791 -0.79 -11.92 19.18
C GLU A 791 -1.37 -10.57 18.78
N THR A 792 -2.51 -10.22 19.36
CA THR A 792 -3.15 -8.92 19.18
C THR A 792 -3.30 -8.27 20.55
N ILE A 793 -2.39 -7.34 20.85
CA ILE A 793 -2.52 -6.45 21.99
C ILE A 793 -2.89 -5.09 21.42
N THR A 794 -4.14 -4.67 21.62
CA THR A 794 -4.56 -3.31 21.34
C THR A 794 -4.41 -2.51 22.61
N CYS A 795 -3.29 -1.81 22.73
CA CYS A 795 -3.11 -0.86 23.82
C CYS A 795 -3.88 0.43 23.50
N GLN A 796 -4.56 1.01 24.49
CA GLN A 796 -5.06 2.38 24.38
C GLN A 796 -3.84 3.30 24.28
N GLY A 797 -3.39 3.60 23.05
CA GLY A 797 -2.08 4.19 22.85
C GLY A 797 -1.37 3.79 21.57
N ASP A 798 -1.87 2.81 20.81
CA ASP A 798 -1.54 2.70 19.37
C ASP A 798 -2.27 3.79 18.58
N GLN A 799 -2.18 5.03 19.06
CA GLN A 799 -2.05 6.15 18.16
C GLN A 799 -0.73 5.89 17.45
N VAL A 800 -0.72 5.95 16.12
CA VAL A 800 0.51 6.35 15.43
C VAL A 800 0.92 7.65 16.12
N VAL A 801 1.92 7.58 17.00
CA VAL A 801 2.55 8.77 17.53
C VAL A 801 3.15 9.39 16.29
N GLN A 802 2.42 10.33 15.70
CA GLN A 802 2.98 11.23 14.72
C GLN A 802 4.27 11.73 15.37
N PRO A 803 5.43 11.56 14.72
CA PRO A 803 6.68 12.05 15.29
C PRO A 803 6.42 13.50 15.68
N ALA A 804 6.74 13.87 16.93
CA ALA A 804 6.53 15.24 17.39
C ALA A 804 7.09 16.17 16.30
N VAL A 805 6.28 17.10 15.82
CA VAL A 805 6.69 17.99 14.74
C VAL A 805 7.24 19.24 15.38
N SER A 806 8.42 19.68 14.94
CA SER A 806 8.99 20.98 15.29
C SER A 806 8.68 21.95 14.16
N THR A 807 7.82 22.94 14.42
CA THR A 807 7.40 23.92 13.42
C THR A 807 8.32 25.14 13.49
N LEU A 808 9.07 25.39 12.41
CA LEU A 808 9.96 26.54 12.26
C LEU A 808 9.42 27.49 11.19
N ARG A 809 9.34 28.78 11.48
CA ARG A 809 8.95 29.79 10.47
C ARG A 809 10.16 30.26 9.67
N LEU A 810 10.07 30.17 8.34
CA LEU A 810 11.07 30.73 7.43
C LEU A 810 10.78 32.21 7.18
N TYR A 811 11.78 33.06 7.43
CA TYR A 811 11.79 34.47 7.08
C TYR A 811 12.91 34.78 6.08
N ASN A 812 12.69 35.81 5.26
CA ASN A 812 13.68 36.31 4.32
C ASN A 812 13.81 37.84 4.41
N ALA A 813 15.04 38.34 4.38
CA ALA A 813 15.36 39.77 4.31
C ALA A 813 16.06 40.11 3.00
N GLY A 814 15.51 41.09 2.28
CA GLY A 814 16.11 41.64 1.08
C GLY A 814 16.79 42.98 1.34
N ALA A 815 18.07 43.09 1.00
CA ALA A 815 18.82 44.34 1.12
C ALA A 815 19.18 44.93 -0.26
N ALA A 816 19.24 46.26 -0.36
CA ALA A 816 19.59 46.95 -1.61
C ALA A 816 21.11 47.01 -1.85
N SER A 817 21.91 46.89 -0.79
CA SER A 817 23.37 46.91 -0.84
C SER A 817 23.97 45.90 0.14
N SER A 818 25.26 45.58 -0.04
CA SER A 818 25.99 44.73 0.91
C SER A 818 26.18 45.38 2.27
N GLU A 819 26.22 46.71 2.34
CA GLU A 819 26.33 47.50 3.58
C GLU A 819 25.03 47.44 4.39
N ASP A 820 23.87 47.55 3.73
CA ASP A 820 22.57 47.36 4.37
C ASP A 820 22.40 45.93 4.88
N LEU A 821 22.88 44.94 4.11
CA LEU A 821 22.81 43.54 4.49
C LEU A 821 23.69 43.20 5.70
N GLN A 822 24.90 43.77 5.75
CA GLN A 822 25.79 43.71 6.92
C GLN A 822 25.14 44.36 8.15
N THR A 823 24.47 45.51 7.97
CA THR A 823 23.75 46.20 9.05
C THR A 823 22.60 45.33 9.61
N ILE A 824 21.84 44.65 8.74
CA ILE A 824 20.79 43.70 9.16
C ILE A 824 21.39 42.53 9.94
N LEU A 825 22.49 41.95 9.46
CA LEU A 825 23.17 40.84 10.12
C LEU A 825 23.77 41.25 11.48
N ASP A 826 24.40 42.42 11.56
CA ASP A 826 24.99 42.95 12.80
C ASP A 826 23.90 43.25 13.84
N ASN A 827 22.78 43.82 13.43
CA ASN A 827 21.66 44.06 14.33
C ASN A 827 21.03 42.76 14.84
N LEU A 828 20.95 41.74 13.97
CA LEU A 828 20.47 40.41 14.32
C LEU A 828 21.39 39.71 15.34
N VAL A 829 22.71 39.75 15.11
CA VAL A 829 23.71 39.09 15.98
C VAL A 829 23.88 39.82 17.31
N ASN A 830 23.86 41.15 17.31
CA ASN A 830 24.02 41.96 18.52
C ASN A 830 22.72 42.13 19.32
N GLY A 831 21.59 41.60 18.83
CA GLY A 831 20.30 41.67 19.52
C GLY A 831 19.68 43.07 19.57
N THR A 832 20.05 43.96 18.66
CA THR A 832 19.60 45.36 18.60
C THR A 832 18.46 45.60 17.62
N MET A 833 17.80 44.53 17.12
CA MET A 833 16.69 44.64 16.17
C MET A 833 15.45 45.27 16.80
N GLU A 834 14.86 46.25 16.11
CA GLU A 834 13.52 46.77 16.40
C GLU A 834 12.49 46.17 15.42
N GLY A 835 11.36 45.68 15.93
CA GLY A 835 10.33 45.03 15.10
C GLY A 835 10.86 43.78 14.39
N THR A 836 10.44 43.55 13.14
CA THR A 836 10.91 42.40 12.34
C THR A 836 12.30 42.61 11.71
N GLY A 837 12.94 43.77 11.86
CA GLY A 837 14.31 44.01 11.38
C GLY A 837 14.50 43.88 9.86
N GLY A 838 13.44 44.03 9.05
CA GLY A 838 13.48 43.84 7.59
C GLY A 838 13.24 42.40 7.12
N PHE A 839 12.95 41.47 8.03
CA PHE A 839 12.58 40.10 7.71
C PHE A 839 11.07 39.96 7.45
N GLU A 840 10.73 39.36 6.32
CA GLU A 840 9.34 39.04 5.92
C GLU A 840 9.09 37.53 6.02
N PRO A 841 7.92 37.09 6.52
CA PRO A 841 7.59 35.66 6.62
C PRO A 841 7.35 35.06 5.23
N VAL A 842 7.94 33.90 4.98
CA VAL A 842 7.79 33.16 3.72
C VAL A 842 6.81 32.01 3.90
N ILE A 843 7.08 31.08 4.82
CA ILE A 843 6.25 29.90 5.09
C ILE A 843 6.61 29.26 6.44
N ASP A 844 5.68 28.50 7.02
CA ASP A 844 5.93 27.62 8.17
C ASP A 844 6.38 26.24 7.68
N LEU A 845 7.47 25.72 8.27
CA LEU A 845 8.06 24.44 7.92
C LEU A 845 7.99 23.48 9.10
N ASP A 846 7.44 22.30 8.83
CA ASP A 846 7.32 21.22 9.79
C ASP A 846 8.49 20.28 9.63
N PHE A 847 9.26 20.10 10.70
CA PHE A 847 10.36 19.12 10.77
C PHE A 847 10.00 17.98 11.71
N ALA A 848 10.46 16.77 11.43
CA ALA A 848 10.39 15.69 12.41
C ALA A 848 11.26 16.06 13.64
N ALA A 849 10.75 15.81 14.86
CA ALA A 849 11.44 16.14 16.11
C ALA A 849 12.81 15.48 16.16
N ASN A 850 13.79 16.24 16.65
CA ASN A 850 15.20 15.86 16.68
C ASN A 850 15.79 15.43 15.31
N SER A 851 15.16 15.79 14.20
CA SER A 851 15.57 15.45 12.84
C SER A 851 15.63 16.69 11.93
N ALA A 852 16.32 16.54 10.79
CA ALA A 852 16.40 17.53 9.72
C ALA A 852 15.46 17.23 8.54
N GLU A 853 14.66 16.17 8.65
CA GLU A 853 13.68 15.81 7.64
C GLU A 853 12.52 16.82 7.60
N ILE A 854 12.30 17.42 6.43
CA ILE A 854 11.17 18.33 6.18
C ILE A 854 9.92 17.47 5.93
N VAL A 855 8.97 17.54 6.86
CA VAL A 855 7.66 16.86 6.79
C VAL A 855 6.67 17.70 5.97
N SER A 856 6.81 19.03 5.99
CA SER A 856 6.02 19.95 5.17
C SER A 856 6.30 19.83 3.65
N SER A 857 5.36 20.26 2.82
CA SER A 857 5.46 20.17 1.36
C SER A 857 6.61 21.00 0.79
N VAL A 858 7.65 20.34 0.27
CA VAL A 858 8.78 20.98 -0.43
C VAL A 858 8.32 21.79 -1.66
N PRO A 859 7.37 21.31 -2.50
CA PRO A 859 6.81 22.14 -3.56
C PRO A 859 6.14 23.43 -3.06
N ALA A 860 5.38 23.37 -1.96
CA ALA A 860 4.73 24.56 -1.39
C ALA A 860 5.76 25.58 -0.88
N LEU A 861 6.84 25.11 -0.24
CA LEU A 861 7.98 25.95 0.14
C LEU A 861 8.59 26.64 -1.09
N ARG A 862 8.80 25.92 -2.20
CA ARG A 862 9.38 26.50 -3.42
C ARG A 862 8.47 27.57 -4.04
N ILE A 863 7.15 27.36 -4.04
CA ILE A 863 6.16 28.35 -4.49
C ILE A 863 6.15 29.57 -3.57
N ALA A 864 6.14 29.36 -2.25
CA ALA A 864 6.15 30.45 -1.27
C ALA A 864 7.43 31.31 -1.41
N TRP A 865 8.59 30.65 -1.57
CA TRP A 865 9.86 31.33 -1.85
C TRP A 865 9.80 32.13 -3.15
N GLN A 866 9.14 31.60 -4.17
CA GLN A 866 8.92 32.31 -5.42
C GLN A 866 7.98 33.54 -5.23
N SER A 867 6.97 33.47 -4.37
CA SER A 867 6.11 34.64 -4.12
C SER A 867 6.75 35.72 -3.24
N ALA A 868 7.81 35.41 -2.47
CA ALA A 868 8.49 36.35 -1.58
C ALA A 868 9.51 37.25 -2.31
N ASN A 869 9.93 38.36 -1.69
CA ASN A 869 10.93 39.29 -2.25
C ASN A 869 12.31 38.61 -2.38
N ARG A 870 12.74 38.26 -3.60
CA ARG A 870 13.82 37.28 -3.84
C ARG A 870 15.21 37.92 -4.00
N PRO A 871 16.20 37.55 -3.18
CA PRO A 871 17.60 37.71 -3.55
C PRO A 871 18.01 36.61 -4.53
N SER A 872 18.85 36.94 -5.51
CA SER A 872 19.41 35.96 -6.46
C SER A 872 20.55 35.11 -5.85
N GLU A 873 21.15 35.61 -4.79
CA GLU A 873 22.19 34.95 -4.00
C GLU A 873 21.98 35.24 -2.51
N LEU A 874 22.02 34.19 -1.68
CA LEU A 874 21.94 34.33 -0.23
C LEU A 874 23.33 34.61 0.34
N ALA A 875 23.44 35.68 1.13
CA ALA A 875 24.67 36.01 1.84
C ALA A 875 24.75 35.34 3.21
N PHE A 876 23.62 35.08 3.87
CA PHE A 876 23.60 34.39 5.16
C PHE A 876 22.32 33.57 5.39
N MET A 877 22.43 32.57 6.26
CA MET A 877 21.33 31.76 6.79
C MET A 877 21.51 31.61 8.30
N VAL A 878 20.44 31.85 9.07
CA VAL A 878 20.48 31.76 10.54
C VAL A 878 19.36 30.86 11.03
N ALA A 879 19.64 29.96 11.96
CA ALA A 879 18.62 29.28 12.74
C ALA A 879 18.59 29.86 14.16
N ALA A 880 17.40 30.20 14.65
CA ALA A 880 17.20 30.76 15.98
C ALA A 880 16.01 30.10 16.68
N GLY A 881 16.18 29.76 17.96
CA GLY A 881 15.16 29.06 18.74
C GLY A 881 15.07 27.57 18.43
N GLY A 882 15.15 26.77 19.48
CA GLY A 882 15.02 25.31 19.43
C GLY A 882 15.81 24.67 20.58
N ALA A 883 15.17 23.79 21.35
CA ALA A 883 15.81 23.07 22.45
C ALA A 883 16.88 22.04 21.98
N GLU A 884 16.97 21.80 20.66
CA GLU A 884 17.62 20.63 20.05
C GLU A 884 19.11 20.83 19.68
N GLY A 885 19.71 21.99 19.96
CA GLY A 885 21.16 22.22 19.82
C GLY A 885 21.67 22.47 18.38
N GLN A 886 22.91 22.97 18.27
CA GLN A 886 23.48 23.49 17.01
C GLN A 886 23.61 22.46 15.87
N LEU A 887 23.80 21.17 16.18
CA LEU A 887 23.96 20.12 15.16
C LEU A 887 22.69 19.90 14.34
N ILE A 888 21.54 19.83 15.00
CA ILE A 888 20.24 19.61 14.35
C ILE A 888 19.84 20.87 13.56
N ALA A 889 20.08 22.05 14.11
CA ALA A 889 19.86 23.32 13.42
C ALA A 889 20.67 23.41 12.11
N GLY A 890 21.94 23.01 12.12
CA GLY A 890 22.77 22.98 10.90
C GLY A 890 22.29 21.99 9.85
N ALA A 891 21.83 20.81 10.29
CA ALA A 891 21.26 19.82 9.38
C ALA A 891 19.94 20.32 8.74
N ARG A 892 19.09 21.04 9.48
CA ARG A 892 17.86 21.67 8.94
C ARG A 892 18.15 22.76 7.91
N ILE A 893 19.18 23.57 8.13
CA ILE A 893 19.64 24.57 7.14
C ILE A 893 20.10 23.89 5.84
N ASN A 894 20.81 22.76 5.94
CA ASN A 894 21.23 21.99 4.75
C ASN A 894 20.05 21.34 4.02
N ALA A 895 19.04 20.86 4.76
CA ALA A 895 17.80 20.36 4.17
C ALA A 895 17.05 21.48 3.42
N LEU A 896 16.97 22.68 4.01
CA LEU A 896 16.40 23.87 3.36
C LEU A 896 17.18 24.27 2.11
N ARG A 897 18.52 24.26 2.16
CA ARG A 897 19.38 24.54 1.00
C ARG A 897 19.12 23.57 -0.14
N THR A 898 18.98 22.29 0.18
CA THR A 898 18.66 21.24 -0.79
C THR A 898 17.27 21.46 -1.40
N ALA A 899 16.27 21.81 -0.57
CA ALA A 899 14.91 22.08 -1.01
C ALA A 899 14.78 23.31 -1.93
N LEU A 900 15.62 24.33 -1.73
CA LEU A 900 15.65 25.56 -2.53
C LEU A 900 16.66 25.52 -3.70
N SER A 901 17.33 24.39 -3.91
CA SER A 901 18.29 24.21 -4.99
C SER A 901 17.69 24.55 -6.37
N GLY A 902 18.47 25.25 -7.18
CA GLY A 902 18.08 25.74 -8.51
C GLY A 902 17.15 26.96 -8.51
N LEU A 903 16.68 27.44 -7.34
CA LEU A 903 15.90 28.68 -7.23
C LEU A 903 16.70 29.85 -6.67
N VAL A 904 17.70 29.57 -5.82
CA VAL A 904 18.59 30.58 -5.24
C VAL A 904 19.98 29.98 -5.04
N THR A 905 21.03 30.78 -5.27
CA THR A 905 22.41 30.35 -4.97
C THR A 905 22.68 30.57 -3.50
N ALA A 906 23.02 29.50 -2.76
CA ALA A 906 23.24 29.56 -1.31
C ALA A 906 24.58 28.93 -0.88
N ASP A 907 25.45 28.61 -1.84
CA ASP A 907 26.70 27.87 -1.59
C ASP A 907 27.69 28.67 -0.75
N ASN A 908 27.69 30.00 -0.89
CA ASN A 908 28.57 30.92 -0.18
C ASN A 908 27.90 31.59 1.04
N ALA A 909 26.68 31.20 1.40
CA ALA A 909 25.95 31.84 2.49
C ALA A 909 26.60 31.53 3.85
N ASP A 910 26.86 32.57 4.65
CA ASP A 910 27.36 32.45 6.03
C ASP A 910 26.27 31.84 6.93
N VAL A 911 26.59 30.74 7.63
CA VAL A 911 25.63 30.00 8.46
C VAL A 911 25.86 30.30 9.93
N ARG A 912 24.84 30.84 10.62
CA ARG A 912 24.92 31.18 12.06
C ARG A 912 23.79 30.57 12.88
N PHE A 913 24.02 30.50 14.19
CA PHE A 913 23.05 29.98 15.16
C PHE A 913 22.86 30.97 16.29
N LEU A 914 21.60 31.27 16.61
CA LEU A 914 21.25 32.10 17.75
C LEU A 914 20.54 31.23 18.81
N PRO A 915 20.91 31.33 20.09
CA PRO A 915 20.31 30.51 21.15
C PRO A 915 18.84 30.85 21.38
N ASP A 916 18.46 32.12 21.24
CA ASP A 916 17.10 32.62 21.48
C ASP A 916 16.51 33.25 20.21
N VAL A 917 15.19 33.14 20.04
CA VAL A 917 14.46 33.83 18.96
C VAL A 917 14.37 35.32 19.29
N PRO A 918 14.75 36.24 18.37
CA PRO A 918 14.56 37.67 18.58
C PRO A 918 13.09 38.02 18.87
N PRO A 919 12.78 38.90 19.85
CA PRO A 919 11.40 39.17 20.29
C PRO A 919 10.44 39.66 19.18
N GLY A 920 10.96 40.30 18.13
CA GLY A 920 10.16 40.76 17.00
C GLY A 920 9.81 39.67 15.97
N LEU A 921 10.39 38.47 16.10
CA LEU A 921 10.20 37.33 15.19
C LEU A 921 9.52 36.13 15.86
N THR A 922 9.09 36.27 17.12
CA THR A 922 8.31 35.26 17.83
C THR A 922 6.84 35.27 17.39
N ALA A 923 6.26 34.10 17.15
CA ALA A 923 4.82 33.93 16.89
C ALA A 923 4.25 32.80 17.75
N LEU A 924 2.93 32.78 17.97
CA LEU A 924 2.26 31.70 18.69
C LEU A 924 2.24 30.43 17.84
N GLY A 925 2.69 29.31 18.41
CA GLY A 925 2.66 27.98 17.76
C GLY A 925 3.87 27.64 16.89
N ILE A 926 4.98 28.38 17.01
CA ILE A 926 6.25 28.05 16.36
C ILE A 926 7.33 27.76 17.42
N ASP A 927 8.16 26.75 17.15
CA ASP A 927 9.23 26.29 18.07
C ASP A 927 10.55 27.05 17.83
N GLY A 928 10.66 27.76 16.72
CA GLY A 928 11.83 28.52 16.30
C GLY A 928 11.66 29.15 14.92
N VAL A 929 12.72 29.76 14.41
CA VAL A 929 12.74 30.46 13.12
C VAL A 929 13.99 30.13 12.30
N LEU A 930 13.83 30.11 10.98
CA LEU A 930 14.91 30.10 9.99
C LEU A 930 14.92 31.46 9.31
N LEU A 931 16.07 32.14 9.30
CA LEU A 931 16.23 33.47 8.73
C LEU A 931 17.19 33.38 7.54
N THR A 932 16.84 34.02 6.44
CA THR A 932 17.67 34.11 5.24
C THR A 932 17.84 35.56 4.83
N GLY A 933 19.00 35.91 4.29
CA GLY A 933 19.28 37.28 3.87
C GLY A 933 20.13 37.33 2.60
N GLY A 934 19.78 38.22 1.68
CA GLY A 934 20.52 38.41 0.44
C GLY A 934 20.28 39.77 -0.20
N ILE A 935 21.08 40.08 -1.22
CA ILE A 935 20.93 41.34 -1.97
C ILE A 935 19.82 41.14 -3.00
N VAL A 936 18.77 41.96 -2.90
CA VAL A 936 17.72 42.04 -3.91
C VAL A 936 18.17 43.09 -4.92
N ALA A 937 18.31 42.70 -6.18
CA ALA A 937 18.59 43.65 -7.25
C ALA A 937 17.52 44.74 -7.21
N SER A 938 17.92 45.99 -6.97
CA SER A 938 16.96 47.09 -6.83
C SER A 938 16.09 47.14 -8.08
N THR A 939 14.77 47.12 -7.86
CA THR A 939 13.75 47.44 -8.87
C THR A 939 13.75 48.94 -9.19
N GLN A 940 14.93 49.54 -9.35
CA GLN A 940 15.04 50.66 -10.26
C GLN A 940 15.12 50.07 -11.67
N PRO A 941 14.21 50.43 -12.59
CA PRO A 941 14.40 50.10 -13.98
C PRO A 941 15.65 50.85 -14.41
N SER A 942 16.80 50.17 -14.42
CA SER A 942 17.86 50.56 -15.33
C SER A 942 17.24 50.34 -16.71
N ALA A 943 16.55 51.36 -17.24
CA ALA A 943 16.19 51.39 -18.63
C ALA A 943 17.52 51.31 -19.36
N ARG A 944 17.88 50.09 -19.78
CA ARG A 944 19.10 49.84 -20.54
C ARG A 944 18.80 50.45 -21.91
N CYS A 945 19.13 51.72 -22.09
CA CYS A 945 18.90 52.45 -23.33
C CYS A 945 20.21 52.62 -24.10
N VAL A 946 20.13 52.41 -25.42
CA VAL A 946 21.18 52.74 -26.39
C VAL A 946 20.70 53.92 -27.20
N ARG A 947 21.53 54.97 -27.32
CA ARG A 947 21.22 56.14 -28.14
C ARG A 947 21.85 55.97 -29.52
N ILE A 948 21.10 56.22 -30.57
CA ILE A 948 21.54 56.07 -31.96
C ILE A 948 21.53 57.47 -32.59
N LEU A 949 22.68 57.95 -33.04
CA LEU A 949 22.82 59.22 -33.75
C LEU A 949 23.00 58.95 -35.24
N ARG A 950 22.19 59.61 -36.07
CA ARG A 950 22.21 59.53 -37.53
C ARG A 950 22.66 60.86 -38.11
N THR A 951 23.68 60.80 -38.96
CA THR A 951 24.30 61.98 -39.60
C THR A 951 25.01 61.59 -40.90
N ASP A 952 25.44 62.58 -41.70
CA ASP A 952 26.21 62.33 -42.92
C ASP A 952 27.68 62.00 -42.62
N ARG A 953 28.40 61.42 -43.59
CA ARG A 953 29.78 60.95 -43.41
C ARG A 953 30.77 62.06 -43.01
N ASP A 954 30.64 63.26 -43.58
CA ASP A 954 31.54 64.38 -43.28
C ASP A 954 31.27 64.94 -41.88
N MET A 955 30.00 65.00 -41.49
CA MET A 955 29.56 65.41 -40.16
C MET A 955 29.97 64.39 -39.10
N ALA A 956 29.87 63.10 -39.41
CA ALA A 956 30.33 62.02 -38.54
C ALA A 956 31.83 62.13 -38.24
N ALA A 957 32.66 62.37 -39.25
CA ALA A 957 34.09 62.55 -39.06
C ALA A 957 34.41 63.74 -38.13
N LYS A 958 33.67 64.85 -38.25
CA LYS A 958 33.83 66.03 -37.40
C LYS A 958 33.33 65.81 -35.97
N ILE A 959 32.21 65.10 -35.80
CA ILE A 959 31.70 64.69 -34.48
C ILE A 959 32.73 63.83 -33.78
N LEU A 960 33.29 62.83 -34.46
CA LEU A 960 34.32 61.94 -33.90
C LEU A 960 35.59 62.68 -33.49
N ALA A 961 36.07 63.61 -34.32
CA ALA A 961 37.20 64.46 -33.96
C ALA A 961 36.91 65.28 -32.69
N THR A 962 35.71 65.82 -32.57
CA THR A 962 35.29 66.61 -31.40
C THR A 962 35.12 65.76 -30.14
N LEU A 963 34.66 64.52 -30.29
CA LEU A 963 34.50 63.57 -29.19
C LEU A 963 35.84 63.03 -28.68
N ASN A 964 36.85 62.91 -29.53
CA ASN A 964 38.19 62.48 -29.10
C ASN A 964 38.94 63.54 -28.27
N ASP A 965 38.60 64.82 -28.43
CA ASP A 965 39.24 65.94 -27.70
C ASP A 965 38.56 66.26 -26.35
N LEU A 966 37.56 65.47 -25.93
CA LEU A 966 36.80 65.69 -24.69
C LEU A 966 37.48 65.08 -23.45
N PRO A 967 37.68 65.85 -22.36
CA PRO A 967 37.96 65.27 -21.04
C PRO A 967 36.73 64.51 -20.51
N ALA A 968 36.98 63.54 -19.62
CA ALA A 968 36.16 62.34 -19.38
C ALA A 968 34.67 62.50 -19.04
N ASP A 969 34.14 63.70 -18.77
CA ASP A 969 32.70 63.94 -18.59
C ASP A 969 32.33 65.40 -18.94
N PRO A 970 31.49 65.67 -19.96
CA PRO A 970 31.02 67.01 -20.28
C PRO A 970 29.93 67.55 -19.33
N GLY A 971 29.40 66.75 -18.40
CA GLY A 971 28.38 67.18 -17.42
C GLY A 971 27.01 67.52 -18.01
N VAL A 972 26.84 67.36 -19.33
CA VAL A 972 25.60 67.55 -20.09
C VAL A 972 25.40 66.36 -21.04
N PRO A 973 24.15 66.04 -21.42
CA PRO A 973 23.89 65.02 -22.43
C PRO A 973 24.69 65.30 -23.71
N ILE A 974 25.30 64.25 -24.27
CA ILE A 974 26.21 64.37 -25.42
C ILE A 974 25.54 65.04 -26.64
N GLU A 975 24.22 64.92 -26.76
CA GLU A 975 23.45 65.54 -27.83
C GLU A 975 23.40 67.06 -27.69
N ASP A 976 23.18 67.54 -26.47
CA ASP A 976 23.19 68.97 -26.17
C ASP A 976 24.59 69.53 -26.34
N PHE A 977 25.61 68.77 -25.93
CA PHE A 977 27.01 69.10 -26.18
C PHE A 977 27.29 69.22 -27.69
N LEU A 978 26.93 68.22 -28.49
CA LEU A 978 27.17 68.24 -29.94
C LEU A 978 26.36 69.33 -30.65
N ARG A 979 25.09 69.55 -30.27
CA ARG A 979 24.27 70.66 -30.80
C ARG A 979 24.87 72.02 -30.42
N SER A 980 25.39 72.18 -29.22
CA SER A 980 26.06 73.42 -28.79
C SER A 980 27.33 73.73 -29.59
N ARG A 981 27.96 72.70 -30.18
CA ARG A 981 29.13 72.82 -31.07
C ARG A 981 28.74 72.98 -32.55
N GLY A 982 27.46 73.11 -32.85
CA GLY A 982 26.95 73.36 -34.21
C GLY A 982 26.73 72.10 -35.05
N PHE A 983 26.72 70.91 -34.46
CA PHE A 983 26.46 69.66 -35.17
C PHE A 983 24.97 69.42 -35.38
N THR A 984 24.61 68.97 -36.59
CA THR A 984 23.25 68.55 -36.94
C THR A 984 23.17 67.04 -37.12
N PHE A 985 22.28 66.40 -36.37
CA PHE A 985 22.04 64.95 -36.42
C PHE A 985 20.62 64.63 -35.94
N ASP A 986 20.11 63.48 -36.37
CA ASP A 986 18.89 62.88 -35.84
C ASP A 986 19.26 61.88 -34.75
N ALA A 987 18.51 61.86 -33.65
CA ALA A 987 18.75 60.94 -32.56
C ALA A 987 17.53 60.05 -32.31
N PHE A 988 17.77 58.78 -31.99
CA PHE A 988 16.75 57.85 -31.55
C PHE A 988 17.23 57.07 -30.32
N THR A 989 16.31 56.69 -29.42
CA THR A 989 16.64 55.95 -28.19
C THR A 989 16.06 54.56 -28.28
N ALA A 990 16.90 53.56 -28.41
CA ALA A 990 16.52 52.16 -28.29
C ALA A 990 16.43 51.78 -26.80
N THR A 991 15.29 51.28 -26.34
CA THR A 991 15.08 50.85 -24.94
C THR A 991 15.00 49.34 -24.87
N PHE A 992 15.66 48.74 -23.87
CA PHE A 992 15.64 47.29 -23.68
C PHE A 992 14.97 46.93 -22.34
N THR A 993 14.09 45.95 -22.39
CA THR A 993 13.44 45.33 -21.23
C THR A 993 13.77 43.84 -21.27
N GLU A 994 14.37 43.30 -20.20
CA GLU A 994 14.77 41.88 -20.11
C GLU A 994 15.65 41.38 -21.29
N GLY A 995 16.46 42.27 -21.87
CA GLY A 995 17.33 41.96 -23.00
C GLY A 995 16.66 42.09 -24.38
N ALA A 996 15.34 42.25 -24.45
CA ALA A 996 14.61 42.49 -25.70
C ALA A 996 14.40 43.99 -25.96
N LEU A 997 14.49 44.41 -27.23
CA LEU A 997 14.23 45.80 -27.64
C LEU A 997 12.73 46.10 -27.51
N SER A 998 12.35 46.90 -26.50
CA SER A 998 10.95 47.18 -26.15
C SER A 998 10.28 48.20 -27.06
N ASN A 999 11.04 48.94 -27.87
CA ASN A 999 10.52 49.95 -28.79
C ASN A 999 10.94 49.73 -30.26
N LEU A 1000 10.94 48.47 -30.69
CA LEU A 1000 11.32 48.05 -32.04
C LEU A 1000 10.48 48.69 -33.16
N ASP A 1001 9.16 48.81 -32.99
CA ASP A 1001 8.29 49.36 -34.03
C ASP A 1001 8.52 50.87 -34.28
N PRO A 1002 8.62 51.72 -33.23
CA PRO A 1002 9.07 53.10 -33.39
C PRO A 1002 10.46 53.22 -34.05
N LEU A 1003 11.41 52.34 -33.71
CA LEU A 1003 12.74 52.32 -34.33
C LEU A 1003 12.65 52.00 -35.83
N ARG A 1004 11.87 50.98 -36.21
CA ARG A 1004 11.62 50.62 -37.61
C ARG A 1004 10.95 51.75 -38.39
N GLN A 1005 10.01 52.46 -37.76
CA GLN A 1005 9.34 53.59 -38.39
C GLN A 1005 10.27 54.79 -38.58
N TRP A 1006 11.11 55.10 -37.60
CA TRP A 1006 12.17 56.12 -37.71
C TRP A 1006 13.20 55.78 -38.80
N TRP A 1007 13.37 54.49 -39.09
CA TRP A 1007 14.28 53.96 -40.11
C TRP A 1007 13.70 53.92 -41.54
N LYS A 1008 12.41 53.60 -41.71
CA LYS A 1008 11.74 53.32 -43.00
C LYS A 1008 11.83 54.43 -44.06
N GLY A 1009 12.27 55.63 -43.71
CA GLY A 1009 12.40 56.77 -44.62
C GLY A 1009 13.72 56.89 -45.40
N PHE A 1010 14.68 55.97 -45.26
CA PHE A 1010 16.06 56.18 -45.75
C PHE A 1010 16.63 55.03 -46.58
N ASN A 1011 17.24 55.37 -47.73
CA ASN A 1011 18.05 54.47 -48.56
C ASN A 1011 19.54 54.66 -48.21
N ALA A 1012 20.10 53.86 -47.30
CA ALA A 1012 21.53 53.90 -46.99
C ALA A 1012 22.24 52.65 -47.54
N LEU A 1013 23.37 52.84 -48.22
CA LEU A 1013 24.16 51.79 -48.88
C LEU A 1013 25.45 51.38 -48.15
N ALA A 1014 25.76 51.97 -46.99
CA ALA A 1014 26.84 51.50 -46.11
C ALA A 1014 26.61 52.02 -44.68
N THR A 1015 26.68 51.14 -43.68
CA THR A 1015 26.49 51.49 -42.26
C THR A 1015 27.80 51.22 -41.51
N GLN A 1016 28.41 52.26 -40.96
CA GLN A 1016 29.59 52.11 -40.10
C GLN A 1016 29.15 52.29 -38.65
N LEU A 1017 29.44 51.32 -37.77
CA LEU A 1017 29.11 51.36 -36.34
C LEU A 1017 30.38 51.60 -35.53
N MET A 1018 30.38 52.64 -34.70
CA MET A 1018 31.50 52.99 -33.82
C MET A 1018 31.04 52.96 -32.35
N LEU A 1019 31.83 52.35 -31.47
CA LEU A 1019 31.48 52.11 -30.05
C LEU A 1019 32.60 52.58 -29.10
N PRO A 1020 32.27 53.13 -27.91
CA PRO A 1020 33.26 53.54 -26.91
C PRO A 1020 33.78 52.36 -26.06
N ASP A 1021 35.00 52.48 -25.53
CA ASP A 1021 35.81 51.36 -24.99
C ASP A 1021 36.04 51.37 -23.46
N ASN A 1022 35.20 52.02 -22.64
CA ASN A 1022 35.39 52.04 -21.18
C ASN A 1022 34.08 51.92 -20.39
N LEU A 1023 33.75 50.71 -19.91
CA LEU A 1023 32.96 50.48 -18.69
C LEU A 1023 33.47 49.20 -18.03
N GLY A 1024 34.44 49.38 -17.13
CA GLY A 1024 34.94 48.33 -16.24
C GLY A 1024 34.14 48.29 -14.94
N GLU A 1025 33.82 47.06 -14.54
CA GLU A 1025 33.24 46.57 -13.29
C GLU A 1025 31.73 46.69 -13.03
N VAL A 1026 31.21 45.55 -12.52
CA VAL A 1026 29.84 45.17 -12.15
C VAL A 1026 28.94 44.66 -13.30
N THR A 1027 29.01 43.33 -13.46
CA THR A 1027 28.05 42.35 -14.06
C THR A 1027 27.58 42.44 -15.53
N ASP A 1028 27.84 43.51 -16.28
CA ASP A 1028 27.48 43.58 -17.71
C ASP A 1028 28.71 43.99 -18.55
N THR A 1029 29.39 43.02 -19.18
CA THR A 1029 30.62 43.27 -19.95
C THR A 1029 30.35 44.20 -21.14
N VAL A 1030 31.35 45.01 -21.53
CA VAL A 1030 31.31 45.88 -22.72
C VAL A 1030 30.89 45.09 -23.97
N ASP A 1031 31.26 43.81 -24.05
CA ASP A 1031 30.87 42.89 -25.11
C ASP A 1031 29.36 42.60 -25.12
N ALA A 1032 28.70 42.44 -23.97
CA ALA A 1032 27.27 42.17 -23.89
C ALA A 1032 26.41 43.37 -24.37
N ARG A 1033 26.86 44.61 -24.10
CA ARG A 1033 26.17 45.82 -24.58
C ARG A 1033 26.41 46.05 -26.07
N THR A 1034 27.60 45.70 -26.54
CA THR A 1034 27.98 45.73 -27.96
C THR A 1034 27.16 44.73 -28.77
N GLU A 1035 27.00 43.50 -28.28
CA GLU A 1035 26.16 42.48 -28.94
C GLU A 1035 24.69 42.88 -28.97
N ARG A 1036 24.12 43.45 -27.89
CA ARG A 1036 22.72 43.94 -27.89
C ARG A 1036 22.50 45.12 -28.85
N ALA A 1037 23.49 46.01 -28.99
CA ALA A 1037 23.42 47.07 -30.00
C ALA A 1037 23.48 46.51 -31.43
N LYS A 1038 24.33 45.50 -31.67
CA LYS A 1038 24.34 44.75 -32.95
C LYS A 1038 23.03 44.03 -33.20
N GLU A 1039 22.41 43.45 -32.18
CA GLU A 1039 21.14 42.73 -32.28
C GLU A 1039 19.96 43.66 -32.61
N ALA A 1040 19.89 44.83 -31.96
CA ALA A 1040 18.92 45.87 -32.30
C ALA A 1040 19.08 46.42 -33.73
N LEU A 1041 20.32 46.48 -34.24
CA LEU A 1041 20.62 46.92 -35.61
C LEU A 1041 20.47 45.78 -36.63
N ALA A 1042 20.71 44.53 -36.26
CA ALA A 1042 20.48 43.34 -37.09
C ALA A 1042 18.99 43.19 -37.44
N ALA A 1043 18.09 43.60 -36.54
CA ALA A 1043 16.66 43.69 -36.82
C ALA A 1043 16.29 44.67 -37.97
N LEU A 1044 17.25 45.47 -38.45
CA LEU A 1044 17.12 46.42 -39.57
C LEU A 1044 17.87 45.99 -40.85
N HIS A 1045 18.50 44.80 -40.89
CA HIS A 1045 19.22 44.24 -42.05
C HIS A 1045 20.41 45.07 -42.56
N LEU A 1046 21.25 45.59 -41.65
CA LEU A 1046 22.42 46.41 -41.98
C LEU A 1046 23.72 45.62 -41.90
N ASP A 1047 24.67 45.89 -42.82
CA ASP A 1047 26.03 45.34 -42.78
C ASP A 1047 26.92 46.23 -41.89
N ILE A 1048 27.53 45.65 -40.85
CA ILE A 1048 28.20 46.39 -39.78
C ILE A 1048 29.72 46.27 -39.93
N GLN A 1049 30.38 47.37 -40.29
CA GLN A 1049 31.85 47.45 -40.34
C GLN A 1049 32.40 48.07 -39.03
N ASN A 1050 33.12 47.29 -38.24
CA ASN A 1050 33.75 47.73 -36.98
C ASN A 1050 35.04 48.52 -37.24
N GLN A 1051 35.05 49.84 -37.04
CA GLN A 1051 36.31 50.60 -36.98
C GLN A 1051 36.24 51.70 -35.93
N ALA A 1052 37.31 51.81 -35.13
CA ALA A 1052 37.60 52.82 -34.10
C ALA A 1052 36.96 52.65 -32.70
N ARG A 1053 37.81 52.80 -31.68
CA ARG A 1053 37.57 52.72 -30.23
C ARG A 1053 37.78 54.11 -29.62
N ILE A 1054 36.84 54.63 -28.84
CA ILE A 1054 36.90 55.98 -28.23
C ILE A 1054 36.68 55.87 -26.71
N LYS A 1055 37.37 56.68 -25.89
CA LYS A 1055 37.29 56.64 -24.42
C LYS A 1055 36.49 57.83 -23.87
N ILE A 1056 35.21 57.65 -23.52
CA ILE A 1056 34.39 58.69 -22.85
C ILE A 1056 33.45 58.02 -21.84
N ALA A 1057 33.30 58.61 -20.63
CA ALA A 1057 32.27 58.20 -19.66
C ALA A 1057 30.98 59.00 -19.91
N MET A 1058 29.81 58.36 -19.88
CA MET A 1058 28.52 58.99 -20.23
C MET A 1058 27.43 58.70 -19.19
N PRO A 1059 26.47 59.62 -18.95
CA PRO A 1059 25.36 59.37 -18.03
C PRO A 1059 24.13 58.72 -18.67
N ILE A 1060 23.46 57.85 -17.90
CA ILE A 1060 22.09 57.32 -17.99
C ILE A 1060 21.75 56.39 -19.18
N CYS A 1061 22.20 56.64 -20.42
CA CYS A 1061 22.08 55.67 -21.53
C CYS A 1061 23.49 55.25 -22.00
N GLY A 1062 23.87 54.00 -21.76
CA GLY A 1062 25.28 53.56 -21.71
C GLY A 1062 26.03 53.38 -23.03
N VAL A 1063 25.45 53.62 -24.20
CA VAL A 1063 26.13 53.50 -25.51
C VAL A 1063 25.53 54.48 -26.52
N THR A 1064 26.39 55.24 -27.22
CA THR A 1064 26.00 56.03 -28.40
C THR A 1064 26.54 55.36 -29.66
N ALA A 1065 25.65 54.90 -30.54
CA ALA A 1065 25.99 54.36 -31.86
C ALA A 1065 25.89 55.47 -32.90
N LEU A 1066 26.99 55.78 -33.58
CA LEU A 1066 26.99 56.74 -34.70
C LEU A 1066 26.75 55.99 -36.01
N ILE A 1067 25.77 56.41 -36.79
CA ILE A 1067 25.47 55.82 -38.10
C ILE A 1067 25.67 56.88 -39.19
N THR A 1068 26.59 56.58 -40.10
CA THR A 1068 26.90 57.43 -41.25
C THR A 1068 26.09 57.01 -42.47
N THR A 1069 25.48 57.97 -43.17
CA THR A 1069 25.02 57.75 -44.55
C THR A 1069 26.17 58.06 -45.52
N GLY A 1070 26.39 57.19 -46.50
CA GLY A 1070 27.36 57.39 -47.58
C GLY A 1070 27.05 58.63 -48.43
#